data_AF-A0A8T0THQ3-F1
#
_entry.id   AF-A0A8T0THQ3-F1
#
_cell.length_a   1.000
_cell.length_b   1.000
_cell.length_c   1.000
_cell.angle_alpha   90.00
_cell.angle_beta   90.00
_cell.angle_gamma   90.00
#
_symmetry.space_group_name_H-M   'P 1'
#
loop_
_entity.id
_entity.type
_entity.pdbx_description
1 polymer ?
#
loop_
_entity_poly.entity_id
_entity_poly.type
_entity_poly.pdbx_seq_one_letter_code
_entity_poly.pdbx_strand_id
1 'polypeptide(L)'
;MAQAVLDTLVQLIMNTRVKSVCNLGIWCISVQQLEPLIIEDRADQVVTAIVHALDNPFGSLSTTFEGAQAIMKLSCQSRKRMRDLSSLWVPPIYRRLLSADKPQRDMAERCLIKVSCIILPPQPLLSKAVAIDLERKVLCRMMNMLDDPSKKVQAVRSWGWIISLLGTYAVNNRPLLNKLLKVPEQMFIDVDTQVQIATMVSWRNLVDAFFPSQATESVGQETVIAPSEPREHATAQVKRTRLIMVPLCQVLSRSRNIVLSSSCLSTWNYLLHRLGNLINHLPILEAAFGPILKIIFSFGINDQNKPLWSFCMNLFHDFSSSKSRHREDLCTAVNQNLVAQSCMHLKSLLSAQNIKWLPWDIGCFHFQLDILGTILNPELLQDMIPEKMLIVMDSATEIFKFLVVGLRIELKEKRSYEQVRLCITDLCKFVKTKLFQDHVGKHSGNKCAMLLDFGLQFVKVIVGELDHSLLNSEKIEICLDIEYMKENRSAECSPKVSFPRIKPLSYMEMVSPAVYVTALSLSMVAQYTGELSHGDTEKLAFILSSSDILKSLHAVVSFMYMQIMCPMFNRQRLKWLMVWTIVAKHLNERIISTFGSSSYAVLRHFFCYPFFTFLYPGGLSTIWNAENSSCAPVAQDLEVELAIEVYKSLCTSSCKSKATSKVFFEGFYDYLVDIIDEHMALFQANVQHCPEKLENTAILSALCEVVLGLLENDQILAYANQELHETNEDFIGCRQPSLFLSCLNLVNRFMRFSIFGFKANPAGQHQVTSRSFNRFTKLQSCLLVLIAISCYQLST
;
A
#
# COMPACT_ATOMS: atom_id res chain seq x y z
N MET A 1 29.54 -63.60 -24.67
CA MET A 1 30.15 -63.01 -25.89
C MET A 1 30.25 -61.49 -25.79
N ALA A 2 29.16 -60.76 -25.53
CA ALA A 2 29.18 -59.29 -25.44
C ALA A 2 30.17 -58.71 -24.40
N GLN A 3 30.26 -59.30 -23.21
CA GLN A 3 31.23 -58.88 -22.17
C GLN A 3 32.70 -59.03 -22.63
N ALA A 4 33.04 -60.14 -23.28
CA ALA A 4 34.40 -60.36 -23.80
C ALA A 4 34.79 -59.38 -24.91
N VAL A 5 33.81 -58.96 -25.73
CA VAL A 5 34.00 -57.92 -26.75
C VAL A 5 34.28 -56.57 -26.10
N LEU A 6 33.53 -56.20 -25.06
CA LEU A 6 33.78 -54.98 -24.28
C LEU A 6 35.16 -55.00 -23.62
N ASP A 7 35.55 -56.11 -23.00
CA ASP A 7 36.86 -56.27 -22.36
C ASP A 7 38.00 -56.10 -23.37
N THR A 8 37.84 -56.69 -24.57
CA THR A 8 38.80 -56.55 -25.67
C THR A 8 38.89 -55.11 -26.18
N LEU A 9 37.74 -54.44 -26.34
CA LEU A 9 37.69 -53.03 -26.74
C LEU A 9 38.36 -52.11 -25.71
N VAL A 10 38.12 -52.34 -24.43
CA VAL A 10 38.78 -51.59 -23.33
C VAL A 10 40.30 -51.78 -23.42
N GLN A 11 40.78 -53.02 -23.53
CA GLN A 11 42.22 -53.29 -23.67
C GLN A 11 42.82 -52.64 -24.92
N LEU A 12 42.09 -52.65 -26.05
CA LEU A 12 42.54 -52.00 -27.28
C LEU A 12 42.68 -50.48 -27.10
N ILE A 13 41.69 -49.83 -26.47
CA ILE A 13 41.70 -48.38 -26.23
C ILE A 13 42.82 -47.98 -25.28
N MET A 14 43.07 -48.75 -24.23
CA MET A 14 44.07 -48.43 -23.22
C MET A 14 45.51 -48.62 -23.71
N ASN A 15 45.74 -49.54 -24.66
CA ASN A 15 47.09 -49.90 -25.11
C ASN A 15 47.47 -49.33 -26.47
N THR A 16 46.49 -48.85 -27.26
CA THR A 16 46.77 -48.33 -28.60
C THR A 16 47.58 -47.05 -28.58
N ARG A 17 48.55 -46.94 -29.50
CA ARG A 17 49.27 -45.70 -29.80
C ARG A 17 48.73 -44.98 -31.04
N VAL A 18 47.68 -45.54 -31.66
CA VAL A 18 47.09 -45.01 -32.90
C VAL A 18 45.78 -44.31 -32.58
N LYS A 19 45.76 -42.99 -32.85
CA LYS A 19 44.60 -42.11 -32.61
C LYS A 19 43.30 -42.65 -33.23
N SER A 20 43.32 -43.07 -34.50
CA SER A 20 42.11 -43.54 -35.20
C SER A 20 41.51 -44.79 -34.55
N VAL A 21 42.35 -45.70 -34.06
CA VAL A 21 41.94 -46.92 -33.34
C VAL A 21 41.29 -46.55 -32.00
N CYS A 22 41.87 -45.59 -31.26
CA CYS A 22 41.25 -45.09 -30.03
C CYS A 22 39.88 -44.45 -30.30
N ASN A 23 39.80 -43.55 -31.29
CA ASN A 23 38.54 -42.90 -31.66
C ASN A 23 37.47 -43.92 -32.06
N LEU A 24 37.81 -44.89 -32.91
CA LEU A 24 36.86 -45.91 -33.36
C LEU A 24 36.43 -46.80 -32.19
N GLY A 25 37.35 -47.19 -31.30
CA GLY A 25 37.04 -47.97 -30.11
C GLY A 25 36.05 -47.25 -29.19
N ILE A 26 36.28 -45.97 -28.92
CA ILE A 26 35.35 -45.13 -28.13
C ILE A 26 34.02 -44.94 -28.83
N TRP A 27 34.03 -44.73 -30.15
CA TRP A 27 32.82 -44.64 -30.96
C TRP A 27 31.99 -45.93 -30.88
N CYS A 28 32.63 -47.10 -30.97
CA CYS A 28 31.98 -48.40 -30.76
C CYS A 28 31.32 -48.49 -29.38
N ILE A 29 31.98 -48.02 -28.32
CA ILE A 29 31.41 -47.95 -26.96
C ILE A 29 30.21 -46.98 -26.89
N SER A 30 30.17 -45.94 -27.71
CA SER A 30 29.09 -44.93 -27.69
C SER A 30 27.84 -45.34 -28.48
N VAL A 31 28.01 -46.14 -29.54
CA VAL A 31 26.94 -46.54 -30.49
C VAL A 31 26.36 -47.91 -30.18
N GLN A 32 27.04 -48.70 -29.35
CA GLN A 32 26.54 -50.01 -28.90
C GLN A 32 25.13 -49.91 -28.28
N GLN A 33 24.32 -50.94 -28.54
CA GLN A 33 22.94 -51.10 -28.05
C GLN A 33 22.80 -52.33 -27.15
N LEU A 34 23.85 -52.65 -26.39
CA LEU A 34 23.84 -53.76 -25.44
C LEU A 34 22.86 -53.47 -24.30
N GLU A 35 22.38 -54.54 -23.68
CA GLU A 35 21.49 -54.44 -22.53
C GLU A 35 22.17 -53.67 -21.38
N PRO A 36 21.44 -52.80 -20.65
CA PRO A 36 21.99 -52.00 -19.56
C PRO A 36 22.75 -52.81 -18.51
N LEU A 37 22.28 -54.03 -18.21
CA LEU A 37 22.91 -54.94 -17.24
C LEU A 37 24.34 -55.33 -17.66
N ILE A 38 24.57 -55.59 -18.95
CA ILE A 38 25.88 -55.96 -19.49
C ILE A 38 26.87 -54.79 -19.35
N ILE A 39 26.39 -53.56 -19.54
CA ILE A 39 27.20 -52.34 -19.38
C ILE A 39 27.46 -52.05 -17.90
N GLU A 40 26.50 -52.29 -17.03
CA GLU A 40 26.64 -52.11 -15.58
C GLU A 40 27.73 -53.00 -14.98
N ASP A 41 27.79 -54.27 -15.38
CA ASP A 41 28.79 -55.23 -14.91
C ASP A 41 30.24 -54.84 -15.27
N ARG A 42 30.43 -54.08 -16.35
CA ARG A 42 31.75 -53.67 -16.88
C ARG A 42 31.98 -52.16 -16.83
N ALA A 43 31.11 -51.42 -16.14
CA ALA A 43 31.11 -49.97 -16.18
C ALA A 43 32.45 -49.34 -15.75
N ASP A 44 33.11 -49.87 -14.71
CA ASP A 44 34.40 -49.33 -14.25
C ASP A 44 35.47 -49.37 -15.33
N GLN A 45 35.56 -50.49 -16.04
CA GLN A 45 36.56 -50.73 -17.09
C GLN A 45 36.26 -49.88 -18.34
N VAL A 46 34.98 -49.82 -18.73
CA VAL A 46 34.51 -49.00 -19.85
C VAL A 46 34.72 -47.51 -19.57
N VAL A 47 34.34 -47.04 -18.38
CA VAL A 47 34.55 -45.65 -17.95
C VAL A 47 36.04 -45.33 -17.89
N THR A 48 36.88 -46.25 -17.40
CA THR A 48 38.34 -46.04 -17.37
C THR A 48 38.91 -45.86 -18.78
N ALA A 49 38.47 -46.67 -19.75
CA ALA A 49 38.87 -46.51 -21.15
C ALA A 49 38.43 -45.17 -21.74
N ILE A 50 37.23 -44.71 -21.41
CA ILE A 50 36.74 -43.39 -21.84
C ILE A 50 37.51 -42.27 -21.16
N VAL A 51 37.83 -42.40 -19.87
CA VAL A 51 38.66 -41.43 -19.13
C VAL A 51 40.05 -41.33 -19.75
N HIS A 52 40.66 -42.45 -20.17
CA HIS A 52 41.93 -42.43 -20.88
C HIS A 52 41.84 -41.63 -22.20
N ALA A 53 40.80 -41.86 -23.01
CA ALA A 53 40.57 -41.05 -24.21
C ALA A 53 40.31 -39.57 -23.88
N LEU A 54 39.56 -39.29 -22.82
CA LEU A 54 39.32 -37.95 -22.32
C LEU A 54 40.59 -37.30 -21.82
N ASP A 55 41.53 -37.98 -21.17
CA ASP A 55 42.82 -37.39 -20.76
C ASP A 55 43.71 -37.00 -21.94
N ASN A 56 43.31 -37.40 -23.15
CA ASN A 56 43.82 -36.95 -24.43
C ASN A 56 45.32 -37.27 -24.64
N PRO A 57 45.71 -38.55 -24.58
CA PRO A 57 47.11 -38.95 -24.79
C PRO A 57 47.67 -38.55 -26.16
N PHE A 58 46.80 -38.33 -27.15
CA PHE A 58 47.18 -37.96 -28.52
C PHE A 58 47.18 -36.44 -28.78
N GLY A 59 46.79 -35.61 -27.80
CA GLY A 59 46.66 -34.17 -28.02
C GLY A 59 45.60 -33.77 -29.06
N SER A 60 44.59 -34.63 -29.33
CA SER A 60 43.61 -34.42 -30.39
C SER A 60 42.21 -34.07 -29.88
N LEU A 61 41.61 -33.00 -30.43
CA LEU A 61 40.22 -32.61 -30.14
C LEU A 61 39.23 -33.73 -30.45
N SER A 62 39.40 -34.42 -31.60
CA SER A 62 38.50 -35.52 -32.00
C SER A 62 38.43 -36.64 -30.96
N THR A 63 39.56 -37.01 -30.33
CA THR A 63 39.57 -38.04 -29.29
C THR A 63 38.79 -37.62 -28.05
N THR A 64 38.94 -36.35 -27.64
CA THR A 64 38.17 -35.81 -26.51
C THR A 64 36.68 -35.67 -26.82
N PHE A 65 36.32 -35.42 -28.09
CA PHE A 65 34.92 -35.29 -28.52
C PHE A 65 34.22 -36.64 -28.52
N GLU A 66 34.87 -37.68 -29.06
CA GLU A 66 34.36 -39.05 -28.99
C GLU A 66 34.19 -39.49 -27.53
N GLY A 67 35.18 -39.20 -26.67
CA GLY A 67 35.09 -39.49 -25.23
C GLY A 67 33.90 -38.81 -24.57
N ALA A 68 33.67 -37.52 -24.84
CA ALA A 68 32.54 -36.77 -24.29
C ALA A 68 31.19 -37.29 -24.79
N GLN A 69 31.10 -37.70 -26.07
CA GLN A 69 29.89 -38.30 -26.64
C GLN A 69 29.60 -39.67 -26.02
N ALA A 70 30.62 -40.50 -25.82
CA ALA A 70 30.49 -41.79 -25.15
C ALA A 70 29.94 -41.62 -23.72
N ILE A 71 30.45 -40.64 -22.95
CA ILE A 71 29.89 -40.31 -21.64
C ILE A 71 28.42 -39.92 -21.72
N MET A 72 28.03 -39.02 -22.64
CA MET A 72 26.63 -38.62 -22.78
C MET A 72 25.72 -39.81 -23.09
N LYS A 73 26.18 -40.75 -23.92
CA LYS A 73 25.42 -41.95 -24.31
C LYS A 73 25.31 -42.96 -23.17
N LEU A 74 26.41 -43.30 -22.52
CA LEU A 74 26.43 -44.22 -21.38
C LEU A 74 25.62 -43.68 -20.19
N SER A 75 25.67 -42.36 -19.98
CA SER A 75 24.87 -41.68 -18.96
C SER A 75 23.37 -41.89 -19.16
N CYS A 76 22.90 -41.98 -20.40
CA CYS A 76 21.49 -42.31 -20.69
C CYS A 76 21.17 -43.80 -20.47
N GLN A 77 22.12 -44.70 -20.74
CA GLN A 77 21.93 -46.15 -20.67
C GLN A 77 22.03 -46.71 -19.24
N SER A 78 22.97 -46.21 -18.42
CA SER A 78 23.12 -46.60 -17.01
C SER A 78 23.33 -45.38 -16.10
N ARG A 79 22.21 -44.76 -15.71
CA ARG A 79 22.22 -43.53 -14.88
C ARG A 79 22.84 -43.76 -13.51
N LYS A 80 22.49 -44.86 -12.83
CA LYS A 80 22.92 -45.15 -11.47
C LYS A 80 24.44 -45.39 -11.41
N ARG A 81 24.94 -46.29 -12.26
CA ARG A 81 26.37 -46.63 -12.26
C ARG A 81 27.24 -45.47 -12.72
N MET A 82 26.80 -44.70 -13.72
CA MET A 82 27.50 -43.49 -14.14
C MET A 82 27.53 -42.42 -13.05
N ARG A 83 26.48 -42.31 -12.21
CA ARG A 83 26.49 -41.43 -11.04
C ARG A 83 27.53 -41.87 -10.01
N ASP A 84 27.61 -43.16 -9.71
CA ASP A 84 28.58 -43.73 -8.75
C ASP A 84 30.04 -43.54 -9.21
N LEU A 85 30.28 -43.62 -10.51
CA LEU A 85 31.61 -43.43 -11.11
C LEU A 85 31.92 -41.97 -11.44
N SER A 86 31.06 -41.02 -11.07
CA SER A 86 31.19 -39.60 -11.44
C SER A 86 32.52 -38.98 -10.99
N SER A 87 33.10 -39.41 -9.87
CA SER A 87 34.40 -38.92 -9.39
C SER A 87 35.56 -39.25 -10.35
N LEU A 88 35.40 -40.21 -11.26
CA LEU A 88 36.42 -40.60 -12.23
C LEU A 88 36.30 -39.83 -13.54
N TRP A 89 35.09 -39.74 -14.11
CA TRP A 89 34.89 -39.23 -15.47
C TRP A 89 34.50 -37.75 -15.56
N VAL A 90 33.95 -37.16 -14.50
CA VAL A 90 33.60 -35.73 -14.48
C VAL A 90 34.85 -34.83 -14.44
N PRO A 91 35.95 -35.16 -13.72
CA PRO A 91 37.15 -34.31 -13.66
C PRO A 91 37.82 -33.99 -15.00
N PRO A 92 38.09 -34.97 -15.88
CA PRO A 92 38.60 -34.66 -17.21
C PRO A 92 37.69 -33.70 -18.00
N ILE A 93 36.38 -33.71 -17.77
CA ILE A 93 35.43 -32.88 -18.51
C ILE A 93 35.44 -31.44 -17.98
N TYR A 94 35.24 -31.20 -16.68
CA TYR A 94 35.18 -29.82 -16.19
C TYR A 94 36.53 -29.09 -16.31
N ARG A 95 37.66 -29.80 -16.24
CA ARG A 95 39.00 -29.21 -16.45
C ARG A 95 39.12 -28.57 -17.85
N ARG A 96 38.38 -29.09 -18.82
CA ARG A 96 38.36 -28.59 -20.22
C ARG A 96 37.52 -27.33 -20.40
N LEU A 97 36.68 -26.98 -19.44
CA LEU A 97 36.01 -25.67 -19.44
C LEU A 97 37.01 -24.51 -19.40
N LEU A 98 38.21 -24.77 -18.85
CA LEU A 98 39.32 -23.82 -18.76
C LEU A 98 40.38 -24.03 -19.85
N SER A 99 40.05 -24.71 -20.95
CA SER A 99 40.97 -24.90 -22.08
C SER A 99 41.16 -23.59 -22.86
N ALA A 100 42.32 -23.41 -23.51
CA ALA A 100 42.54 -22.31 -24.45
C ALA A 100 41.65 -22.45 -25.71
N ASP A 101 41.31 -23.68 -26.09
CA ASP A 101 40.55 -23.99 -27.31
C ASP A 101 39.04 -23.84 -27.10
N LYS A 102 38.42 -22.89 -27.82
CA LYS A 102 36.96 -22.66 -27.78
C LYS A 102 36.14 -23.93 -28.07
N PRO A 103 36.42 -24.71 -29.14
CA PRO A 103 35.64 -25.91 -29.43
C PRO A 103 35.68 -26.94 -28.30
N GLN A 104 36.79 -27.02 -27.57
CA GLN A 104 36.93 -27.93 -26.44
C GLN A 104 36.08 -27.52 -25.25
N ARG A 105 36.03 -26.21 -24.97
CA ARG A 105 35.17 -25.65 -23.92
C ARG A 105 33.69 -25.86 -24.22
N ASP A 106 33.28 -25.57 -25.46
CA ASP A 106 31.88 -25.70 -25.90
C ASP A 106 31.39 -27.17 -25.82
N MET A 107 32.26 -28.13 -26.19
CA MET A 107 31.95 -29.56 -26.05
C MET A 107 31.85 -30.00 -24.59
N ALA A 108 32.77 -29.55 -23.74
CA ALA A 108 32.76 -29.87 -22.31
C ALA A 108 31.50 -29.31 -21.63
N GLU A 109 31.13 -28.06 -21.89
CA GLU A 109 29.91 -27.44 -21.37
C GLU A 109 28.66 -28.21 -21.86
N ARG A 110 28.58 -28.52 -23.16
CA ARG A 110 27.49 -29.33 -23.72
C ARG A 110 27.37 -30.71 -23.05
N CYS A 111 28.50 -31.34 -22.73
CA CYS A 111 28.52 -32.62 -22.02
C CYS A 111 27.93 -32.48 -20.62
N LEU A 112 28.40 -31.49 -19.85
CA LEU A 112 27.92 -31.22 -18.49
C LEU A 112 26.43 -30.87 -18.46
N ILE A 113 25.93 -30.08 -19.42
CA ILE A 113 24.51 -29.78 -19.54
C ILE A 113 23.70 -31.07 -19.71
N LYS A 114 24.10 -31.95 -20.63
CA LYS A 114 23.37 -33.19 -20.93
C LYS A 114 23.37 -34.19 -19.77
N VAL A 115 24.44 -34.24 -18.99
CA VAL A 115 24.57 -35.17 -17.86
C VAL A 115 24.24 -34.52 -16.51
N SER A 116 23.79 -33.27 -16.50
CA SER A 116 23.50 -32.48 -15.29
C SER A 116 22.51 -33.18 -14.34
N CYS A 117 21.45 -33.80 -14.87
CA CYS A 117 20.46 -34.54 -14.08
C CYS A 117 21.00 -35.81 -13.41
N ILE A 118 22.19 -36.28 -13.81
CA ILE A 118 22.85 -37.46 -13.25
C ILE A 118 23.90 -37.03 -12.23
N ILE A 119 24.62 -35.94 -12.48
CA ILE A 119 25.72 -35.49 -11.62
C ILE A 119 25.29 -34.49 -10.53
N LEU A 120 24.13 -33.84 -10.66
CA LEU A 120 23.61 -32.90 -9.66
C LEU A 120 22.40 -33.50 -8.92
N PRO A 121 22.28 -33.31 -7.59
CA PRO A 121 23.34 -32.82 -6.69
C PRO A 121 24.55 -33.78 -6.68
N PRO A 122 25.78 -33.28 -6.46
CA PRO A 122 27.00 -34.09 -6.56
C PRO A 122 27.12 -35.13 -5.47
N GLN A 123 27.71 -36.29 -5.82
CA GLN A 123 28.09 -37.29 -4.81
C GLN A 123 29.29 -36.80 -3.98
N PRO A 124 29.40 -37.18 -2.70
CA PRO A 124 30.48 -36.73 -1.83
C PRO A 124 31.89 -37.01 -2.37
N LEU A 125 32.08 -38.14 -3.06
CA LEU A 125 33.36 -38.50 -3.69
C LEU A 125 33.72 -37.53 -4.83
N LEU A 126 32.74 -37.14 -5.65
CA LEU A 126 32.94 -36.14 -6.70
C LEU A 126 33.29 -34.78 -6.10
N SER A 127 32.56 -34.31 -5.08
CA SER A 127 32.84 -33.01 -4.44
C SER A 127 34.25 -32.95 -3.83
N LYS A 128 34.71 -34.04 -3.19
CA LYS A 128 36.09 -34.16 -2.68
C LYS A 128 37.12 -34.11 -3.81
N ALA A 129 36.89 -34.85 -4.90
CA ALA A 129 37.78 -34.85 -6.06
C ALA A 129 37.90 -33.46 -6.68
N VAL A 130 36.78 -32.73 -6.82
CA VAL A 130 36.74 -31.35 -7.32
C VAL A 130 37.49 -30.41 -6.38
N ALA A 131 37.31 -30.52 -5.06
CA ALA A 131 37.99 -29.67 -4.09
C ALA A 131 39.53 -29.82 -4.15
N ILE A 132 40.02 -31.07 -4.24
CA ILE A 132 41.46 -31.34 -4.36
C ILE A 132 42.02 -30.79 -5.68
N ASP A 133 41.30 -31.00 -6.78
CA ASP A 133 41.73 -30.50 -8.10
C ASP A 133 41.73 -28.97 -8.16
N LEU A 134 40.77 -28.36 -7.48
CA LEU A 134 40.60 -26.92 -7.38
C LEU A 134 41.81 -26.24 -6.75
N GLU A 135 42.25 -26.73 -5.59
CA GLU A 135 43.40 -26.20 -4.88
C GLU A 135 44.72 -26.42 -5.64
N ARG A 136 44.83 -27.51 -6.41
CA ARG A 136 46.06 -27.85 -7.11
C ARG A 136 46.24 -27.13 -8.44
N LYS A 137 45.20 -27.05 -9.27
CA LYS A 137 45.35 -26.67 -10.69
C LYS A 137 44.25 -25.76 -11.22
N VAL A 138 42.98 -26.02 -10.88
CA VAL A 138 41.83 -25.37 -11.56
C VAL A 138 41.73 -23.89 -11.20
N LEU A 139 41.93 -23.52 -9.92
CA LEU A 139 41.80 -22.12 -9.49
C LEU A 139 42.83 -21.22 -10.18
N CYS A 140 44.10 -21.64 -10.24
CA CYS A 140 45.16 -20.89 -10.91
C CYS A 140 44.85 -20.70 -12.41
N ARG A 141 44.41 -21.75 -13.11
CA ARG A 141 44.03 -21.65 -14.53
C ARG A 141 42.85 -20.71 -14.76
N MET A 142 41.87 -20.74 -13.88
CA MET A 142 40.72 -19.85 -13.95
C MET A 142 41.13 -18.38 -13.75
N MET A 143 42.01 -18.10 -12.79
CA MET A 143 42.54 -16.73 -12.59
C MET A 143 43.29 -16.23 -13.83
N ASN A 144 44.14 -17.05 -14.44
CA ASN A 144 44.85 -16.68 -15.68
C ASN A 144 43.90 -16.41 -16.87
N MET A 145 42.70 -17.01 -16.88
CA MET A 145 41.69 -16.71 -17.90
C MET A 145 40.99 -15.37 -17.69
N LEU A 146 41.02 -14.81 -16.47
CA LEU A 146 40.41 -13.51 -16.18
C LEU A 146 41.25 -12.36 -16.73
N ASP A 147 42.56 -12.56 -16.92
CA ASP A 147 43.48 -11.58 -17.52
C ASP A 147 43.19 -11.34 -19.01
N ASP A 148 42.53 -12.29 -19.68
CA ASP A 148 42.12 -12.18 -21.08
C ASP A 148 40.65 -11.72 -21.18
N PRO A 149 40.38 -10.48 -21.65
CA PRO A 149 39.03 -9.94 -21.75
C PRO A 149 38.05 -10.84 -22.53
N SER A 150 38.54 -11.56 -23.54
CA SER A 150 37.71 -12.43 -24.39
C SER A 150 37.26 -13.73 -23.69
N LYS A 151 37.88 -14.07 -22.56
CA LYS A 151 37.67 -15.33 -21.83
C LYS A 151 36.97 -15.14 -20.48
N LYS A 152 36.78 -13.91 -20.01
CA LYS A 152 36.13 -13.60 -18.72
C LYS A 152 34.76 -14.26 -18.56
N VAL A 153 33.87 -14.12 -19.56
CA VAL A 153 32.53 -14.75 -19.56
C VAL A 153 32.64 -16.26 -19.35
N GLN A 154 33.60 -16.89 -20.02
CA GLN A 154 33.81 -18.33 -19.95
C GLN A 154 34.40 -18.77 -18.62
N ALA A 155 35.34 -18.00 -18.06
CA ALA A 155 35.90 -18.26 -16.74
C ALA A 155 34.79 -18.28 -15.67
N VAL A 156 33.86 -17.31 -15.75
CA VAL A 156 32.72 -17.22 -14.82
C VAL A 156 31.71 -18.35 -15.00
N ARG A 157 31.41 -18.76 -16.25
CA ARG A 157 30.58 -19.96 -16.49
C ARG A 157 31.23 -21.22 -15.92
N SER A 158 32.54 -21.34 -16.08
CA SER A 158 33.33 -22.45 -15.55
C SER A 158 33.30 -22.46 -14.02
N TRP A 159 33.44 -21.29 -13.40
CA TRP A 159 33.24 -21.11 -11.96
C TRP A 159 31.87 -21.61 -11.51
N GLY A 160 30.81 -21.25 -12.25
CA GLY A 160 29.46 -21.73 -11.99
C GLY A 160 29.39 -23.25 -11.95
N TRP A 161 29.94 -23.94 -12.95
CA TRP A 161 29.98 -25.41 -12.97
C TRP A 161 30.75 -26.00 -11.79
N ILE A 162 31.90 -25.43 -11.44
CA ILE A 162 32.72 -25.88 -10.32
C ILE A 162 31.93 -25.78 -9.00
N ILE A 163 31.20 -24.68 -8.78
CA ILE A 163 30.34 -24.52 -7.60
C ILE A 163 29.24 -25.58 -7.58
N SER A 164 28.55 -25.83 -8.70
CA SER A 164 27.52 -26.87 -8.77
C SER A 164 28.06 -28.27 -8.45
N LEU A 165 29.29 -28.57 -8.89
CA LEU A 165 29.96 -29.86 -8.66
C LEU A 165 30.50 -30.02 -7.23
N LEU A 166 30.81 -28.91 -6.55
CA LEU A 166 31.11 -28.92 -5.12
C LEU A 166 29.84 -29.07 -4.27
N GLY A 167 28.72 -28.46 -4.69
CA GLY A 167 27.45 -28.51 -3.96
C GLY A 167 27.59 -28.05 -2.51
N THR A 168 26.96 -28.77 -1.58
CA THR A 168 27.00 -28.46 -0.14
C THR A 168 28.41 -28.55 0.47
N TYR A 169 29.35 -29.25 -0.17
CA TYR A 169 30.74 -29.31 0.28
C TYR A 169 31.43 -27.94 0.23
N ALA A 170 31.09 -27.09 -0.76
CA ALA A 170 31.59 -25.72 -0.83
C ALA A 170 31.17 -24.92 0.42
N VAL A 171 29.93 -25.06 0.84
CA VAL A 171 29.37 -24.34 1.99
C VAL A 171 30.01 -24.78 3.31
N ASN A 172 30.30 -26.09 3.43
CA ASN A 172 30.92 -26.64 4.63
C ASN A 172 32.42 -26.30 4.71
N ASN A 173 33.09 -26.09 3.57
CA ASN A 173 34.50 -25.71 3.50
C ASN A 173 34.65 -24.19 3.27
N ARG A 174 34.45 -23.40 4.35
CA ARG A 174 34.51 -21.92 4.31
C ARG A 174 35.81 -21.36 3.70
N PRO A 175 37.03 -21.87 4.03
CA PRO A 175 38.25 -21.37 3.43
C PRO A 175 38.30 -21.54 1.90
N LEU A 176 37.83 -22.68 1.40
CA LEU A 176 37.77 -22.96 -0.04
C LEU A 176 36.76 -22.03 -0.73
N LEU A 177 35.58 -21.87 -0.14
CA LEU A 177 34.55 -20.97 -0.66
C LEU A 177 35.05 -19.53 -0.73
N ASN A 178 35.72 -19.02 0.31
CA ASN A 178 36.26 -17.65 0.30
C ASN A 178 37.30 -17.45 -0.81
N LYS A 179 38.12 -18.47 -1.14
CA LYS A 179 39.03 -18.40 -2.29
C LYS A 179 38.26 -18.34 -3.62
N LEU A 180 37.18 -19.10 -3.74
CA LEU A 180 36.33 -19.13 -4.93
C LEU A 180 35.54 -17.84 -5.15
N LEU A 181 35.09 -17.18 -4.07
CA LEU A 181 34.30 -15.94 -4.15
C LEU A 181 35.09 -14.75 -4.70
N LYS A 182 36.44 -14.77 -4.61
CA LYS A 182 37.30 -13.74 -5.21
C LYS A 182 37.12 -13.59 -6.73
N VAL A 183 36.71 -14.65 -7.42
CA VAL A 183 36.47 -14.63 -8.87
C VAL A 183 35.25 -13.76 -9.21
N PRO A 184 34.03 -14.10 -8.77
CA PRO A 184 32.85 -13.28 -9.06
C PRO A 184 32.91 -11.89 -8.43
N GLU A 185 33.56 -11.70 -7.27
CA GLU A 185 33.75 -10.37 -6.63
C GLU A 185 34.35 -9.34 -7.59
N GLN A 186 35.36 -9.73 -8.37
CA GLN A 186 35.98 -8.85 -9.38
C GLN A 186 35.08 -8.63 -10.59
N MET A 187 34.29 -9.64 -10.96
CA MET A 187 33.49 -9.63 -12.19
C MET A 187 32.17 -8.88 -12.04
N PHE A 188 31.66 -8.69 -10.83
CA PHE A 188 30.47 -7.86 -10.57
C PHE A 188 30.69 -6.38 -10.90
N ILE A 189 31.93 -5.91 -10.94
CA ILE A 189 32.32 -4.52 -11.21
C ILE A 189 33.10 -4.40 -12.53
N ASP A 190 33.04 -5.43 -13.39
CA ASP A 190 33.75 -5.41 -14.68
C ASP A 190 33.18 -4.34 -15.62
N VAL A 191 33.97 -3.81 -16.54
CA VAL A 191 33.50 -2.81 -17.52
C VAL A 191 32.53 -3.43 -18.52
N ASP A 192 32.70 -4.71 -18.85
CA ASP A 192 31.82 -5.41 -19.79
C ASP A 192 30.52 -5.88 -19.11
N THR A 193 29.39 -5.35 -19.59
CA THR A 193 28.06 -5.74 -19.11
C THR A 193 27.78 -7.23 -19.34
N GLN A 194 28.32 -7.84 -20.40
CA GLN A 194 28.12 -9.28 -20.65
C GLN A 194 28.82 -10.15 -19.60
N VAL A 195 29.97 -9.71 -19.09
CA VAL A 195 30.67 -10.37 -17.97
C VAL A 195 29.84 -10.25 -16.70
N GLN A 196 29.30 -9.06 -16.40
CA GLN A 196 28.41 -8.87 -15.24
C GLN A 196 27.15 -9.74 -15.34
N ILE A 197 26.50 -9.80 -16.50
CA ILE A 197 25.32 -10.67 -16.75
C ILE A 197 25.68 -12.14 -16.55
N ALA A 198 26.79 -12.61 -17.13
CA ALA A 198 27.23 -13.99 -16.98
C ALA A 198 27.54 -14.35 -15.53
N THR A 199 28.07 -13.39 -14.76
CA THR A 199 28.30 -13.52 -13.32
C THR A 199 26.99 -13.65 -12.56
N MET A 200 25.99 -12.82 -12.88
CA MET A 200 24.65 -12.92 -12.28
C MET A 200 23.94 -14.24 -12.57
N VAL A 201 24.06 -14.76 -13.79
CA VAL A 201 23.49 -16.06 -14.14
C VAL A 201 24.21 -17.19 -13.41
N SER A 202 25.54 -17.16 -13.37
CA SER A 202 26.35 -18.19 -12.70
C SER A 202 26.18 -18.17 -11.17
N TRP A 203 25.79 -17.02 -10.61
CA TRP A 203 25.48 -16.87 -9.18
C TRP A 203 24.34 -17.78 -8.69
N ARG A 204 23.45 -18.21 -9.59
CA ARG A 204 22.39 -19.21 -9.29
C ARG A 204 22.96 -20.53 -8.79
N ASN A 205 24.14 -20.91 -9.27
CA ASN A 205 24.77 -22.17 -8.87
C ASN A 205 25.21 -22.12 -7.39
N LEU A 206 25.53 -20.94 -6.88
CA LEU A 206 25.82 -20.73 -5.46
C LEU A 206 24.53 -20.79 -4.63
N VAL A 207 23.40 -20.30 -5.15
CA VAL A 207 22.08 -20.46 -4.53
C VAL A 207 21.77 -21.95 -4.33
N ASP A 208 22.01 -22.77 -5.36
CA ASP A 208 21.80 -24.22 -5.29
C ASP A 208 22.70 -24.93 -4.28
N ALA A 209 23.93 -24.45 -4.11
CA ALA A 209 24.85 -24.98 -3.10
C ALA A 209 24.40 -24.62 -1.67
N PHE A 210 23.86 -23.42 -1.44
CA PHE A 210 23.38 -22.97 -0.13
C PHE A 210 22.00 -23.52 0.24
N PHE A 211 21.12 -23.72 -0.74
CA PHE A 211 19.73 -24.14 -0.58
C PHE A 211 19.42 -25.32 -1.51
N PRO A 212 19.91 -26.53 -1.20
CA PRO A 212 19.64 -27.71 -2.00
C PRO A 212 18.15 -28.08 -1.97
N SER A 213 17.61 -28.57 -3.09
CA SER A 213 16.21 -29.00 -3.19
C SER A 213 15.88 -30.12 -2.19
N GLN A 214 14.80 -29.97 -1.41
CA GLN A 214 14.32 -30.97 -0.43
C GLN A 214 13.83 -32.31 -1.04
N ALA A 215 13.90 -32.50 -2.36
CA ALA A 215 13.43 -33.70 -3.04
C ALA A 215 14.32 -34.96 -2.83
N THR A 216 15.22 -34.95 -1.85
CA THR A 216 16.15 -36.07 -1.57
C THR A 216 16.10 -36.54 -0.11
N GLU A 217 15.11 -36.12 0.67
CA GLU A 217 14.83 -36.65 2.02
C GLU A 217 13.51 -37.46 2.04
N SER A 218 13.35 -38.39 1.10
CA SER A 218 12.20 -39.31 1.13
C SER A 218 12.59 -40.74 0.76
N VAL A 219 13.66 -41.28 1.37
CA VAL A 219 13.77 -42.73 1.64
C VAL A 219 14.63 -42.89 2.90
N GLY A 220 13.99 -42.99 4.06
CA GLY A 220 14.63 -43.42 5.31
C GLY A 220 14.37 -42.49 6.50
N GLN A 221 13.49 -42.95 7.40
CA GLN A 221 13.17 -42.42 8.73
C GLN A 221 12.29 -41.16 8.77
N GLU A 222 10.97 -41.43 8.76
CA GLU A 222 10.03 -40.77 9.67
C GLU A 222 10.55 -40.88 11.11
N THR A 223 11.45 -39.98 11.47
CA THR A 223 11.60 -39.58 12.85
C THR A 223 10.95 -38.22 12.93
N VAL A 224 9.81 -38.18 13.62
CA VAL A 224 9.18 -36.95 14.09
C VAL A 224 10.28 -36.06 14.68
N ILE A 225 10.69 -35.03 13.94
CA ILE A 225 11.66 -34.06 14.43
C ILE A 225 10.94 -33.30 15.53
N ALA A 226 11.34 -33.57 16.77
CA ALA A 226 10.98 -32.77 17.92
C ALA A 226 11.34 -31.30 17.67
N PRO A 227 10.53 -30.33 18.15
CA PRO A 227 10.78 -28.91 17.97
C PRO A 227 11.87 -28.45 18.94
N SER A 228 13.15 -28.69 18.63
CA SER A 228 14.27 -28.18 19.44
C SER A 228 15.58 -28.17 18.63
N GLU A 229 15.78 -27.12 17.83
CA GLU A 229 17.08 -26.41 17.66
C GLU A 229 16.87 -25.13 16.81
N PRO A 230 16.31 -24.04 17.38
CA PRO A 230 15.62 -23.04 16.54
C PRO A 230 16.42 -21.79 16.16
N ARG A 231 17.52 -21.43 16.85
CA ARG A 231 18.17 -20.11 16.67
C ARG A 231 19.44 -20.12 15.83
N GLU A 232 20.36 -21.07 16.03
CA GLU A 232 21.64 -21.06 15.31
C GLU A 232 21.47 -21.39 13.82
N HIS A 233 20.58 -22.33 13.49
CA HIS A 233 20.23 -22.66 12.11
C HIS A 233 19.57 -21.48 11.36
N ALA A 234 18.65 -20.77 12.01
CA ALA A 234 18.02 -19.57 11.44
C ALA A 234 19.04 -18.45 11.18
N THR A 235 19.94 -18.19 12.14
CA THR A 235 20.99 -17.17 11.98
C THR A 235 22.00 -17.53 10.89
N ALA A 236 22.36 -18.81 10.75
CA ALA A 236 23.23 -19.29 9.69
C ALA A 236 22.58 -19.13 8.30
N GLN A 237 21.29 -19.44 8.18
CA GLN A 237 20.52 -19.23 6.94
C GLN A 237 20.45 -17.74 6.57
N VAL A 238 20.17 -16.85 7.53
CA VAL A 238 20.18 -15.39 7.30
C VAL A 238 21.54 -14.91 6.81
N LYS A 239 22.66 -15.39 7.39
CA LYS A 239 24.01 -15.04 6.94
C LYS A 239 24.28 -15.49 5.49
N ARG A 240 23.85 -16.71 5.13
CA ARG A 240 23.96 -17.23 3.76
C ARG A 240 23.13 -16.41 2.78
N THR A 241 21.89 -16.10 3.14
CA THR A 241 21.01 -15.23 2.35
C THR A 241 21.66 -13.86 2.12
N ARG A 242 22.16 -13.21 3.18
CA ARG A 242 22.85 -11.91 3.06
C ARG A 242 24.06 -11.98 2.13
N LEU A 243 24.87 -13.04 2.20
CA LEU A 243 26.02 -13.22 1.30
C LEU A 243 25.60 -13.26 -0.17
N ILE A 244 24.51 -13.94 -0.50
CA ILE A 244 23.97 -13.99 -1.87
C ILE A 244 23.43 -12.62 -2.30
N MET A 245 22.79 -11.90 -1.36
CA MET A 245 22.10 -10.64 -1.62
C MET A 245 23.01 -9.44 -1.79
N VAL A 246 24.15 -9.38 -1.09
CA VAL A 246 25.11 -8.25 -1.17
C VAL A 246 25.46 -7.87 -2.62
N PRO A 247 25.94 -8.77 -3.49
CA PRO A 247 26.27 -8.41 -4.87
C PRO A 247 25.03 -8.08 -5.71
N LEU A 248 23.89 -8.73 -5.47
CA LEU A 248 22.63 -8.42 -6.17
C LEU A 248 22.20 -6.98 -5.88
N CYS A 249 22.22 -6.58 -4.60
CA CYS A 249 21.90 -5.21 -4.19
C CYS A 249 22.91 -4.22 -4.78
N GLN A 250 24.20 -4.49 -4.69
CA GLN A 250 25.24 -3.58 -5.19
C GLN A 250 25.12 -3.33 -6.71
N VAL A 251 24.89 -4.37 -7.50
CA VAL A 251 24.77 -4.24 -8.96
C VAL A 251 23.50 -3.51 -9.35
N LEU A 252 22.37 -3.80 -8.70
CA LEU A 252 21.11 -3.07 -8.94
C LEU A 252 21.21 -1.60 -8.53
N SER A 253 21.87 -1.29 -7.42
CA SER A 253 22.04 0.09 -6.96
C SER A 253 22.93 0.93 -7.88
N ARG A 254 23.92 0.31 -8.54
CA ARG A 254 24.92 1.02 -9.37
C ARG A 254 24.54 1.11 -10.84
N SER A 255 23.90 0.07 -11.39
CA SER A 255 23.67 -0.04 -12.83
C SER A 255 22.26 0.39 -13.21
N ARG A 256 22.15 1.20 -14.27
CA ARG A 256 20.86 1.55 -14.90
C ARG A 256 20.56 0.70 -16.14
N ASN A 257 21.34 -0.36 -16.38
CA ASN A 257 21.17 -1.21 -17.54
C ASN A 257 20.03 -2.21 -17.31
N ILE A 258 18.94 -2.08 -18.06
CA ILE A 258 17.73 -2.89 -17.94
C ILE A 258 18.02 -4.39 -18.08
N VAL A 259 18.91 -4.79 -18.99
CA VAL A 259 19.22 -6.20 -19.26
C VAL A 259 19.96 -6.82 -18.06
N LEU A 260 20.91 -6.08 -17.49
CA LEU A 260 21.63 -6.50 -16.31
C LEU A 260 20.72 -6.56 -15.08
N SER A 261 19.87 -5.54 -14.88
CA SER A 261 18.89 -5.52 -13.80
C SER A 261 17.88 -6.66 -13.93
N SER A 262 17.43 -6.97 -15.14
CA SER A 262 16.55 -8.12 -15.43
C SER A 262 17.23 -9.46 -15.10
N SER A 263 18.51 -9.62 -15.46
CA SER A 263 19.31 -10.81 -15.08
C SER A 263 19.42 -10.94 -13.55
N CYS A 264 19.69 -9.81 -12.86
CA CYS A 264 19.76 -9.76 -11.40
C CYS A 264 18.43 -10.14 -10.74
N LEU A 265 17.30 -9.57 -11.22
CA LEU A 265 15.97 -9.91 -10.72
C LEU A 265 15.59 -11.37 -11.02
N SER A 266 16.04 -11.92 -12.14
CA SER A 266 15.82 -13.33 -12.47
C SER A 266 16.58 -14.26 -11.50
N THR A 267 17.82 -13.93 -11.14
CA THR A 267 18.58 -14.66 -10.13
C THR A 267 18.01 -14.47 -8.72
N TRP A 268 17.51 -13.28 -8.40
CA TRP A 268 16.80 -13.01 -7.15
C TRP A 268 15.48 -13.80 -7.05
N ASN A 269 14.66 -13.83 -8.10
CA ASN A 269 13.43 -14.61 -8.14
C ASN A 269 13.71 -16.11 -7.95
N TYR A 270 14.79 -16.60 -8.56
CA TYR A 270 15.25 -17.97 -8.36
C TYR A 270 15.63 -18.25 -6.90
N LEU A 271 16.32 -17.32 -6.23
CA LEU A 271 16.61 -17.41 -4.80
C LEU A 271 15.32 -17.46 -3.97
N LEU A 272 14.35 -16.58 -4.23
CA LEU A 272 13.06 -16.58 -3.52
C LEU A 272 12.33 -17.91 -3.67
N HIS A 273 12.29 -18.46 -4.89
CA HIS A 273 11.73 -19.78 -5.15
C HIS A 273 12.48 -20.89 -4.38
N ARG A 274 13.82 -20.84 -4.36
CA ARG A 274 14.67 -21.83 -3.67
C ARG A 274 14.57 -21.78 -2.15
N LEU A 275 14.33 -20.60 -1.57
CA LEU A 275 14.09 -20.46 -0.12
C LEU A 275 12.81 -21.20 0.33
N GLY A 276 11.85 -21.42 -0.58
CA GLY A 276 10.63 -22.19 -0.28
C GLY A 276 9.89 -21.59 0.90
N ASN A 277 9.58 -22.39 1.93
CA ASN A 277 8.86 -21.90 3.11
C ASN A 277 9.69 -20.93 3.97
N LEU A 278 11.03 -20.97 3.88
CA LEU A 278 11.92 -20.13 4.69
C LEU A 278 11.74 -18.64 4.41
N ILE A 279 11.28 -18.28 3.20
CA ILE A 279 11.04 -16.89 2.84
C ILE A 279 10.00 -16.22 3.73
N ASN A 280 9.09 -16.98 4.35
CA ASN A 280 8.00 -16.42 5.17
C ASN A 280 8.47 -16.03 6.59
N HIS A 281 9.72 -16.30 6.97
CA HIS A 281 10.28 -15.82 8.23
C HIS A 281 10.81 -14.39 8.10
N LEU A 282 10.40 -13.50 9.00
CA LEU A 282 10.75 -12.07 8.98
C LEU A 282 12.24 -11.77 8.76
N PRO A 283 13.21 -12.40 9.47
CA PRO A 283 14.62 -12.11 9.26
C PRO A 283 15.13 -12.45 7.85
N ILE A 284 14.48 -13.41 7.18
CA ILE A 284 14.78 -13.79 5.80
C ILE A 284 14.09 -12.84 4.83
N LEU A 285 12.87 -12.38 5.09
CA LEU A 285 12.22 -11.30 4.33
C LEU A 285 13.06 -10.02 4.33
N GLU A 286 13.54 -9.61 5.51
CA GLU A 286 14.40 -8.43 5.66
C GLU A 286 15.76 -8.59 4.96
N ALA A 287 16.27 -9.83 4.87
CA ALA A 287 17.54 -10.11 4.21
C ALA A 287 17.43 -10.29 2.69
N ALA A 288 16.35 -10.93 2.19
CA ALA A 288 16.20 -11.34 0.79
C ALA A 288 15.21 -10.50 0.00
N PHE A 289 14.07 -10.15 0.58
CA PHE A 289 12.94 -9.58 -0.15
C PHE A 289 12.97 -8.04 -0.09
N GLY A 290 13.02 -7.48 1.12
CA GLY A 290 12.96 -6.04 1.37
C GLY A 290 14.02 -5.21 0.64
N PRO A 291 15.32 -5.59 0.66
CA PRO A 291 16.37 -4.76 0.07
C PRO A 291 16.20 -4.50 -1.43
N ILE A 292 15.75 -5.50 -2.20
CA ILE A 292 15.57 -5.36 -3.65
C ILE A 292 14.36 -4.48 -3.95
N LEU A 293 13.25 -4.68 -3.25
CA LEU A 293 12.07 -3.84 -3.39
C LEU A 293 12.40 -2.38 -3.07
N LYS A 294 13.11 -2.13 -1.97
CA LYS A 294 13.53 -0.77 -1.60
C LYS A 294 14.41 -0.13 -2.67
N ILE A 295 15.39 -0.86 -3.22
CA ILE A 295 16.26 -0.35 -4.29
C ILE A 295 15.44 0.00 -5.54
N ILE A 296 14.60 -0.93 -6.03
CA ILE A 296 13.81 -0.71 -7.25
C ILE A 296 12.80 0.42 -7.07
N PHE A 297 12.11 0.48 -5.92
CA PHE A 297 11.15 1.52 -5.63
C PHE A 297 11.82 2.87 -5.41
N SER A 298 13.04 2.92 -4.84
CA SER A 298 13.81 4.15 -4.67
C SER A 298 14.22 4.82 -5.99
N PHE A 299 14.23 4.10 -7.12
CA PHE A 299 14.52 4.67 -8.44
C PHE A 299 13.29 5.29 -9.12
N GLY A 300 12.08 5.03 -8.60
CA GLY A 300 10.83 5.44 -9.24
C GLY A 300 10.53 4.73 -10.56
N ILE A 301 9.35 5.02 -11.12
CA ILE A 301 8.89 4.46 -12.39
C ILE A 301 9.31 5.36 -13.56
N ASN A 302 10.03 4.80 -14.52
CA ASN A 302 10.38 5.46 -15.79
C ASN A 302 10.11 4.49 -16.96
N ASP A 303 10.14 4.96 -18.20
CA ASP A 303 9.72 4.14 -19.36
C ASP A 303 10.64 2.93 -19.60
N GLN A 304 11.89 3.03 -19.15
CA GLN A 304 12.90 1.98 -19.23
C GLN A 304 12.76 0.94 -18.09
N ASN A 305 12.41 1.37 -16.89
CA ASN A 305 12.35 0.59 -15.64
C ASN A 305 10.94 0.07 -15.35
N LYS A 306 9.92 0.53 -16.10
CA LYS A 306 8.52 0.11 -15.94
C LYS A 306 8.33 -1.41 -15.81
N PRO A 307 8.98 -2.28 -16.61
CA PRO A 307 8.83 -3.73 -16.47
C PRO A 307 9.45 -4.32 -15.19
N LEU A 308 10.57 -3.75 -14.73
CA LEU A 308 11.25 -4.19 -13.51
C LEU A 308 10.46 -3.74 -12.28
N TRP A 309 9.94 -2.51 -12.31
CA TRP A 309 9.07 -1.95 -11.29
C TRP A 309 7.77 -2.76 -11.18
N SER A 310 7.09 -3.03 -12.31
CA SER A 310 5.85 -3.81 -12.30
C SER A 310 6.06 -5.25 -11.83
N PHE A 311 7.19 -5.88 -12.19
CA PHE A 311 7.57 -7.19 -11.68
C PHE A 311 7.70 -7.21 -10.14
N CYS A 312 8.42 -6.24 -9.58
CA CYS A 312 8.59 -6.11 -8.13
C CYS A 312 7.28 -5.77 -7.40
N MET A 313 6.46 -4.91 -8.01
CA MET A 313 5.16 -4.52 -7.49
C MET A 313 4.19 -5.71 -7.43
N ASN A 314 4.15 -6.54 -8.48
CA ASN A 314 3.33 -7.75 -8.51
C ASN A 314 3.74 -8.75 -7.43
N LEU A 315 5.05 -8.96 -7.22
CA LEU A 315 5.54 -9.84 -6.15
C LEU A 315 5.18 -9.31 -4.76
N PHE A 316 5.27 -7.99 -4.55
CA PHE A 316 4.89 -7.38 -3.27
C PHE A 316 3.38 -7.45 -3.02
N HIS A 317 2.59 -7.29 -4.08
CA HIS A 317 1.14 -7.50 -4.04
C HIS A 317 0.77 -8.96 -3.73
N ASP A 318 1.44 -9.93 -4.37
CA ASP A 318 1.25 -11.37 -4.09
C ASP A 318 1.56 -11.72 -2.63
N PHE A 319 2.65 -11.18 -2.09
CA PHE A 319 2.98 -11.35 -0.67
C PHE A 319 1.92 -10.73 0.24
N SER A 320 1.50 -9.49 -0.03
CA SER A 320 0.54 -8.76 0.80
C SER A 320 -0.84 -9.41 0.80
N SER A 321 -1.29 -9.89 -0.37
CA SER A 321 -2.57 -10.59 -0.56
C SER A 321 -2.60 -12.02 -0.01
N SER A 322 -1.45 -12.62 0.33
CA SER A 322 -1.38 -14.02 0.80
C SER A 322 -2.20 -14.30 2.06
N LYS A 323 -2.43 -13.28 2.90
CA LYS A 323 -3.25 -13.37 4.13
C LYS A 323 -4.76 -13.41 3.86
N SER A 324 -5.22 -12.74 2.81
CA SER A 324 -6.63 -12.64 2.45
C SER A 324 -7.09 -13.74 1.49
N ARG A 325 -6.17 -14.53 0.92
CA ARG A 325 -6.52 -15.68 0.08
C ARG A 325 -7.19 -16.73 0.95
N HIS A 326 -8.51 -16.89 0.80
CA HIS A 326 -9.18 -18.08 1.30
C HIS A 326 -8.53 -19.31 0.67
N ARG A 327 -8.44 -20.39 1.45
CA ARG A 327 -7.71 -21.64 1.16
C ARG A 327 -8.09 -22.31 -0.18
N GLU A 328 -9.10 -21.80 -0.89
CA GLU A 328 -9.67 -22.35 -2.12
C GLU A 328 -9.45 -21.47 -3.38
N ASP A 329 -8.99 -20.22 -3.26
CA ASP A 329 -8.67 -19.39 -4.45
C ASP A 329 -7.21 -19.55 -4.87
N LEU A 330 -6.87 -20.72 -5.40
CA LEU A 330 -5.68 -20.85 -6.25
C LEU A 330 -5.94 -20.12 -7.58
N CYS A 331 -5.22 -19.02 -7.77
CA CYS A 331 -4.96 -18.38 -9.05
C CYS A 331 -6.14 -17.62 -9.69
N THR A 332 -6.58 -16.51 -9.09
CA THR A 332 -7.04 -15.37 -9.90
C THR A 332 -5.85 -14.44 -10.16
N ALA A 333 -5.35 -14.45 -11.40
CA ALA A 333 -4.27 -13.59 -11.85
C ALA A 333 -4.74 -12.13 -11.85
N VAL A 334 -4.43 -11.39 -10.79
CA VAL A 334 -4.74 -9.96 -10.71
C VAL A 334 -3.79 -9.18 -11.63
N ASN A 335 -4.38 -8.45 -12.57
CA ASN A 335 -3.77 -7.49 -13.51
C ASN A 335 -2.72 -8.01 -14.49
N GLN A 336 -3.16 -8.84 -15.44
CA GLN A 336 -2.44 -9.06 -16.71
C GLN A 336 -2.22 -7.77 -17.54
N ASN A 337 -2.92 -6.68 -17.19
CA ASN A 337 -2.89 -5.40 -17.91
C ASN A 337 -1.66 -4.52 -17.59
N LEU A 338 -0.92 -4.78 -16.51
CA LEU A 338 0.26 -3.99 -16.11
C LEU A 338 1.60 -4.58 -16.60
N VAL A 339 1.61 -5.82 -17.08
CA VAL A 339 2.78 -6.41 -17.74
C VAL A 339 2.72 -6.05 -19.23
N ALA A 340 3.15 -4.83 -19.55
CA ALA A 340 3.36 -4.41 -20.92
C ALA A 340 4.16 -5.48 -21.70
N GLN A 341 3.83 -5.65 -22.98
CA GLN A 341 4.46 -6.58 -23.95
C GLN A 341 6.00 -6.50 -24.05
N SER A 342 6.66 -5.60 -23.33
CA SER A 342 8.06 -5.21 -23.51
C SER A 342 9.11 -6.11 -22.84
N CYS A 343 8.73 -7.12 -22.02
CA CYS A 343 9.70 -8.08 -21.45
C CYS A 343 9.13 -9.51 -21.30
N MET A 344 9.04 -10.24 -22.42
CA MET A 344 8.59 -11.65 -22.43
C MET A 344 9.40 -12.57 -21.49
N HIS A 345 10.68 -12.26 -21.22
CA HIS A 345 11.54 -13.02 -20.31
C HIS A 345 11.18 -12.88 -18.82
N LEU A 346 10.66 -11.72 -18.38
CA LEU A 346 10.19 -11.56 -16.99
C LEU A 346 8.80 -12.17 -16.80
N LYS A 347 7.96 -12.11 -17.84
CA LYS A 347 6.65 -12.76 -17.85
C LYS A 347 6.77 -14.29 -17.78
N SER A 348 7.73 -14.88 -18.49
CA SER A 348 7.96 -16.34 -18.41
C SER A 348 8.46 -16.79 -17.03
N LEU A 349 9.21 -15.94 -16.31
CA LEU A 349 9.67 -16.23 -14.95
C LEU A 349 8.52 -16.25 -13.93
N LEU A 350 7.59 -15.31 -14.01
CA LEU A 350 6.37 -15.31 -13.19
C LEU A 350 5.52 -16.56 -13.43
N SER A 351 5.45 -17.05 -14.67
CA SER A 351 4.68 -18.25 -15.00
C SER A 351 5.36 -19.58 -14.64
N ALA A 352 6.69 -19.60 -14.48
CA ALA A 352 7.46 -20.84 -14.31
C ALA A 352 7.88 -21.13 -12.86
N GLN A 353 7.95 -20.12 -11.99
CA GLN A 353 8.46 -20.24 -10.62
C GLN A 353 7.53 -19.55 -9.62
N ASN A 354 6.50 -20.27 -9.17
CA ASN A 354 5.59 -19.77 -8.14
C ASN A 354 6.28 -19.75 -6.77
N ILE A 355 6.38 -18.57 -6.15
CA ILE A 355 6.85 -18.42 -4.78
C ILE A 355 5.73 -18.86 -3.83
N LYS A 356 6.06 -19.73 -2.87
CA LYS A 356 5.11 -20.23 -1.87
C LYS A 356 4.98 -19.23 -0.72
N TRP A 357 4.14 -18.23 -0.91
CA TRP A 357 3.75 -17.30 0.15
C TRP A 357 2.80 -18.00 1.12
N LEU A 358 3.19 -18.07 2.39
CA LEU A 358 2.30 -18.46 3.48
C LEU A 358 1.60 -17.20 4.02
N PRO A 359 0.42 -17.33 4.64
CA PRO A 359 -0.22 -16.21 5.30
C PRO A 359 0.74 -15.55 6.30
N TRP A 360 1.01 -14.27 6.11
CA TRP A 360 1.94 -13.52 6.96
C TRP A 360 1.38 -13.30 8.38
N ASP A 361 2.27 -13.01 9.33
CA ASP A 361 1.96 -12.74 10.74
C ASP A 361 2.10 -11.25 11.10
N ILE A 362 1.61 -10.84 12.28
CA ILE A 362 1.73 -9.45 12.74
C ILE A 362 3.17 -8.91 12.76
N GLY A 363 4.18 -9.79 12.88
CA GLY A 363 5.59 -9.40 12.83
C GLY A 363 5.99 -8.80 11.48
N CYS A 364 5.34 -9.21 10.40
CA CYS A 364 5.58 -8.69 9.05
C CYS A 364 4.91 -7.34 8.78
N PHE A 365 4.05 -6.85 9.68
CA PHE A 365 3.28 -5.61 9.48
C PHE A 365 4.17 -4.38 9.25
N HIS A 366 5.11 -4.12 10.17
CA HIS A 366 6.01 -2.96 10.05
C HIS A 366 6.93 -3.07 8.83
N PHE A 367 7.34 -4.29 8.47
CA PHE A 367 8.12 -4.54 7.26
C PHE A 367 7.36 -4.16 5.98
N GLN A 368 6.07 -4.49 5.88
CA GLN A 368 5.24 -4.10 4.73
C GLN A 368 5.01 -2.58 4.69
N LEU A 369 4.77 -1.94 5.84
CA LEU A 369 4.63 -0.47 5.93
C LEU A 369 5.90 0.26 5.49
N ASP A 370 7.07 -0.23 5.88
CA ASP A 370 8.36 0.37 5.52
C ASP A 370 8.64 0.30 4.00
N ILE A 371 8.28 -0.81 3.36
CA ILE A 371 8.35 -0.93 1.89
C ILE A 371 7.35 0.02 1.22
N LEU A 372 6.09 0.07 1.68
CA LEU A 372 5.10 1.03 1.20
C LEU A 372 5.59 2.48 1.35
N GLY A 373 6.25 2.80 2.45
CA GLY A 373 6.84 4.12 2.70
C GLY A 373 7.95 4.49 1.73
N THR A 374 8.64 3.49 1.16
CA THR A 374 9.64 3.70 0.10
C THR A 374 8.99 4.00 -1.24
N ILE A 375 7.83 3.40 -1.53
CA ILE A 375 7.04 3.68 -2.74
C ILE A 375 6.48 5.11 -2.69
N LEU A 376 5.99 5.53 -1.52
CA LEU A 376 5.40 6.85 -1.29
C LEU A 376 6.44 7.93 -0.93
N ASN A 377 7.67 7.81 -1.42
CA ASN A 377 8.71 8.80 -1.12
C ASN A 377 8.38 10.14 -1.84
N PRO A 378 8.26 11.27 -1.10
CA PRO A 378 7.91 12.57 -1.66
C PRO A 378 8.84 13.04 -2.78
N GLU A 379 10.14 12.78 -2.65
CA GLU A 379 11.16 13.18 -3.64
C GLU A 379 10.90 12.52 -5.00
N LEU A 380 10.42 11.27 -5.01
CA LEU A 380 10.10 10.55 -6.24
C LEU A 380 8.81 11.02 -6.88
N LEU A 381 7.83 11.41 -6.06
CA LEU A 381 6.53 11.89 -6.51
C LEU A 381 6.62 13.32 -7.08
N GLN A 382 7.57 14.12 -6.59
CA GLN A 382 7.78 15.49 -7.06
C GLN A 382 8.08 15.57 -8.55
N ASP A 383 8.94 14.68 -9.06
CA ASP A 383 9.40 14.71 -10.46
C ASP A 383 8.53 13.85 -11.40
N MET A 384 7.54 13.15 -10.87
CA MET A 384 6.73 12.20 -11.63
C MET A 384 5.64 12.89 -12.48
N ILE A 385 5.34 12.31 -13.65
CA ILE A 385 4.23 12.70 -14.53
C ILE A 385 2.91 12.18 -13.93
N PRO A 386 1.78 12.93 -14.00
CA PRO A 386 0.50 12.53 -13.42
C PRO A 386 0.03 11.10 -13.75
N GLU A 387 0.18 10.65 -14.99
CA GLU A 387 -0.22 9.29 -15.41
C GLU A 387 0.56 8.19 -14.68
N LYS A 388 1.87 8.40 -14.48
CA LYS A 388 2.73 7.46 -13.76
C LYS A 388 2.43 7.50 -12.26
N MET A 389 2.15 8.68 -11.74
CA MET A 389 1.74 8.88 -10.35
C MET A 389 0.44 8.13 -10.05
N LEU A 390 -0.56 8.22 -10.94
CA LEU A 390 -1.81 7.47 -10.82
C LEU A 390 -1.55 5.95 -10.66
N ILE A 391 -0.74 5.37 -11.55
CA ILE A 391 -0.41 3.93 -11.51
C ILE A 391 0.26 3.54 -10.19
N VAL A 392 1.23 4.32 -9.70
CA VAL A 392 1.95 4.05 -8.46
C VAL A 392 1.03 4.16 -7.26
N MET A 393 0.17 5.17 -7.24
CA MET A 393 -0.72 5.44 -6.12
C MET A 393 -1.89 4.46 -6.05
N ASP A 394 -2.47 4.05 -7.18
CA ASP A 394 -3.47 2.96 -7.23
C ASP A 394 -2.89 1.65 -6.71
N SER A 395 -1.69 1.33 -7.18
CA SER A 395 -0.89 0.17 -6.75
C SER A 395 -0.62 0.18 -5.25
N ALA A 396 -0.21 1.32 -4.70
CA ALA A 396 0.05 1.49 -3.27
C ALA A 396 -1.23 1.40 -2.43
N THR A 397 -2.33 1.97 -2.93
CA THR A 397 -3.64 1.94 -2.26
C THR A 397 -4.17 0.50 -2.16
N GLU A 398 -4.06 -0.29 -3.23
CA GLU A 398 -4.47 -1.70 -3.22
C GLU A 398 -3.63 -2.54 -2.25
N ILE A 399 -2.30 -2.40 -2.25
CA ILE A 399 -1.47 -3.09 -1.25
C ILE A 399 -1.84 -2.66 0.17
N PHE A 400 -2.03 -1.36 0.39
CA PHE A 400 -2.45 -0.85 1.69
C PHE A 400 -3.79 -1.45 2.13
N LYS A 401 -4.74 -1.64 1.20
CA LYS A 401 -5.99 -2.36 1.46
C LYS A 401 -5.76 -3.80 1.91
N PHE A 402 -4.90 -4.56 1.23
CA PHE A 402 -4.56 -5.93 1.66
C PHE A 402 -3.90 -5.96 3.04
N LEU A 403 -3.05 -4.98 3.34
CA LEU A 403 -2.43 -4.85 4.66
C LEU A 403 -3.47 -4.63 5.76
N VAL A 404 -4.42 -3.72 5.55
CA VAL A 404 -5.49 -3.42 6.50
C VAL A 404 -6.44 -4.62 6.68
N VAL A 405 -6.81 -5.28 5.59
CA VAL A 405 -7.61 -6.53 5.62
C VAL A 405 -6.88 -7.64 6.36
N GLY A 406 -5.60 -7.84 6.10
CA GLY A 406 -4.78 -8.84 6.77
C GLY A 406 -4.61 -8.54 8.27
N LEU A 407 -4.48 -7.27 8.64
CA LEU A 407 -4.48 -6.84 10.03
C LEU A 407 -5.82 -7.20 10.69
N ARG A 408 -6.97 -6.87 10.09
CA ARG A 408 -8.29 -7.26 10.61
C ARG A 408 -8.38 -8.76 10.90
N ILE A 409 -7.89 -9.62 10.00
CA ILE A 409 -7.89 -11.08 10.18
C ILE A 409 -7.04 -11.47 11.39
N GLU A 410 -5.81 -10.97 11.48
CA GLU A 410 -4.88 -11.28 12.58
C GLU A 410 -5.41 -10.79 13.93
N LEU A 411 -6.07 -9.63 13.96
CA LEU A 411 -6.69 -9.05 15.16
C LEU A 411 -7.88 -9.86 15.67
N LYS A 412 -8.62 -10.53 14.76
CA LYS A 412 -9.69 -11.48 15.15
C LYS A 412 -9.12 -12.74 15.78
N GLU A 413 -7.94 -13.18 15.33
CA GLU A 413 -7.28 -14.39 15.82
C GLU A 413 -6.49 -14.18 17.13
N LYS A 414 -5.83 -13.02 17.29
CA LYS A 414 -4.98 -12.69 18.45
C LYS A 414 -5.56 -11.53 19.27
N ARG A 415 -6.03 -11.81 20.49
CA ARG A 415 -6.66 -10.83 21.41
C ARG A 415 -5.68 -9.95 22.22
N SER A 416 -4.51 -9.60 21.69
CA SER A 416 -3.58 -8.70 22.42
C SER A 416 -3.91 -7.23 22.12
N TYR A 417 -4.70 -6.60 22.99
CA TYR A 417 -5.15 -5.19 22.83
C TYR A 417 -4.00 -4.19 22.67
N GLU A 418 -2.84 -4.41 23.29
CA GLU A 418 -1.67 -3.54 23.15
C GLU A 418 -1.06 -3.58 21.75
N GLN A 419 -0.90 -4.78 21.18
CA GLN A 419 -0.39 -4.92 19.81
C GLN A 419 -1.38 -4.32 18.80
N VAL A 420 -2.68 -4.49 19.03
CA VAL A 420 -3.73 -3.87 18.22
C VAL A 420 -3.59 -2.36 18.21
N ARG A 421 -3.46 -1.75 19.40
CA ARG A 421 -3.32 -0.30 19.56
C ARG A 421 -2.09 0.23 18.82
N LEU A 422 -0.95 -0.44 18.96
CA LEU A 422 0.29 -0.04 18.28
C LEU A 422 0.14 -0.11 16.75
N CYS A 423 -0.37 -1.21 16.19
CA CYS A 423 -0.55 -1.34 14.75
C CYS A 423 -1.51 -0.29 14.16
N ILE A 424 -2.64 -0.01 14.83
CA ILE A 424 -3.59 1.02 14.38
C ILE A 424 -2.95 2.42 14.48
N THR A 425 -2.21 2.69 15.57
CA THR A 425 -1.47 3.96 15.73
C THR A 425 -0.47 4.15 14.59
N ASP A 426 0.27 3.11 14.23
CA ASP A 426 1.27 3.18 13.17
C ASP A 426 0.64 3.29 11.77
N LEU A 427 -0.53 2.66 11.51
CA LEU A 427 -1.32 2.94 10.30
C LEU A 427 -1.69 4.42 10.18
N CYS A 428 -2.21 4.98 11.27
CA CYS A 428 -2.66 6.36 11.33
C CYS A 428 -1.49 7.35 11.17
N LYS A 429 -0.36 7.06 11.81
CA LYS A 429 0.88 7.84 11.66
C LYS A 429 1.48 7.70 10.26
N PHE A 430 1.39 6.54 9.64
CA PHE A 430 1.88 6.31 8.29
C PHE A 430 1.15 7.21 7.28
N VAL A 431 -0.19 7.22 7.29
CA VAL A 431 -0.99 8.10 6.42
C VAL A 431 -0.66 9.58 6.69
N LYS A 432 -0.61 9.98 7.97
CA LYS A 432 -0.26 11.35 8.35
C LYS A 432 1.13 11.77 7.83
N THR A 433 2.15 10.94 8.02
CA THR A 433 3.53 11.32 7.67
C THR A 433 3.70 11.30 6.16
N LYS A 434 3.35 10.17 5.53
CA LYS A 434 3.68 9.91 4.12
C LYS A 434 2.77 10.58 3.11
N LEU A 435 1.53 10.90 3.44
CA LEU A 435 0.59 11.53 2.48
C LEU A 435 0.26 12.98 2.84
N PHE A 436 0.40 13.35 4.10
CA PHE A 436 0.06 14.69 4.57
C PHE A 436 1.32 15.52 4.88
N GLN A 437 1.99 15.32 6.01
CA GLN A 437 3.10 16.20 6.45
C GLN A 437 4.25 16.30 5.44
N ASP A 438 4.66 15.19 4.82
CA ASP A 438 5.80 15.20 3.91
C ASP A 438 5.57 16.01 2.62
N HIS A 439 4.30 16.28 2.25
CA HIS A 439 3.87 16.86 0.97
C HIS A 439 3.32 18.29 1.08
N VAL A 440 3.06 18.79 2.30
CA VAL A 440 2.51 20.13 2.53
C VAL A 440 3.49 21.21 2.05
N GLY A 441 3.01 22.13 1.21
CA GLY A 441 3.78 23.28 0.70
C GLY A 441 4.75 23.00 -0.46
N LYS A 442 4.86 21.75 -0.94
CA LYS A 442 5.89 21.35 -1.94
C LYS A 442 5.39 21.16 -3.38
N HIS A 443 4.08 21.11 -3.62
CA HIS A 443 3.51 20.78 -4.93
C HIS A 443 2.61 21.88 -5.50
N SER A 444 2.51 21.94 -6.84
CA SER A 444 1.63 22.85 -7.57
C SER A 444 0.24 22.22 -7.84
N GLY A 445 -0.76 23.08 -8.11
CA GLY A 445 -2.21 22.79 -8.12
C GLY A 445 -2.65 21.35 -8.44
N ASN A 446 -2.44 20.86 -9.67
CA ASN A 446 -2.96 19.54 -10.09
C ASN A 446 -2.36 18.36 -9.31
N LYS A 447 -1.09 18.46 -8.88
CA LYS A 447 -0.46 17.40 -8.07
C LYS A 447 -1.00 17.40 -6.64
N CYS A 448 -1.29 18.57 -6.08
CA CYS A 448 -1.94 18.68 -4.78
C CYS A 448 -3.33 18.04 -4.75
N ALA A 449 -4.11 18.19 -5.84
CA ALA A 449 -5.44 17.59 -5.95
C ALA A 449 -5.37 16.05 -5.94
N MET A 450 -4.47 15.46 -6.73
CA MET A 450 -4.27 14.01 -6.73
C MET A 450 -3.80 13.49 -5.37
N LEU A 451 -2.87 14.18 -4.70
CA LEU A 451 -2.40 13.77 -3.37
C LEU A 451 -3.51 13.82 -2.32
N LEU A 452 -4.39 14.83 -2.37
CA LEU A 452 -5.57 14.88 -1.53
C LEU A 452 -6.50 13.70 -1.79
N ASP A 453 -6.79 13.43 -3.08
CA ASP A 453 -7.66 12.32 -3.50
C ASP A 453 -7.14 10.99 -2.95
N PHE A 454 -5.84 10.73 -3.08
CA PHE A 454 -5.20 9.52 -2.55
C PHE A 454 -5.13 9.50 -1.02
N GLY A 455 -4.83 10.62 -0.36
CA GLY A 455 -4.89 10.73 1.09
C GLY A 455 -6.27 10.33 1.64
N LEU A 456 -7.33 10.81 1.00
CA LEU A 456 -8.71 10.43 1.32
C LEU A 456 -9.00 8.96 0.99
N GLN A 457 -8.44 8.38 -0.07
CA GLN A 457 -8.58 6.94 -0.36
C GLN A 457 -7.93 6.05 0.70
N PHE A 458 -6.72 6.38 1.16
CA PHE A 458 -6.06 5.64 2.23
C PHE A 458 -6.88 5.69 3.52
N VAL A 459 -7.40 6.86 3.87
CA VAL A 459 -8.32 6.99 5.01
C VAL A 459 -9.58 6.17 4.79
N LYS A 460 -10.20 6.24 3.61
CA LYS A 460 -11.39 5.44 3.27
C LYS A 460 -11.13 3.94 3.43
N VAL A 461 -9.95 3.45 3.07
CA VAL A 461 -9.55 2.04 3.26
C VAL A 461 -9.45 1.70 4.75
N ILE A 462 -8.82 2.56 5.58
CA ILE A 462 -8.77 2.35 7.04
C ILE A 462 -10.18 2.20 7.60
N VAL A 463 -11.08 3.12 7.22
CA VAL A 463 -12.43 3.18 7.78
C VAL A 463 -13.35 2.07 7.24
N GLY A 464 -13.21 1.72 5.96
CA GLY A 464 -14.03 0.70 5.31
C GLY A 464 -13.61 -0.74 5.62
N GLU A 465 -12.31 -1.00 5.81
CA GLU A 465 -11.79 -2.36 6.01
C GLU A 465 -11.52 -2.71 7.48
N LEU A 466 -11.26 -1.76 8.38
CA LEU A 466 -11.18 -2.09 9.81
C LEU A 466 -12.58 -2.29 10.40
N ASP A 467 -12.72 -3.25 11.32
CA ASP A 467 -14.01 -3.46 11.98
C ASP A 467 -14.44 -2.20 12.78
N HIS A 468 -15.70 -1.79 12.64
CA HIS A 468 -16.26 -0.64 13.36
C HIS A 468 -16.08 -0.72 14.89
N SER A 469 -16.05 -1.94 15.44
CA SER A 469 -15.82 -2.19 16.86
C SER A 469 -14.41 -1.82 17.33
N LEU A 470 -13.41 -1.89 16.45
CA LEU A 470 -12.03 -1.50 16.74
C LEU A 470 -11.84 0.01 16.61
N LEU A 471 -12.42 0.62 15.57
CA LEU A 471 -12.35 2.06 15.33
C LEU A 471 -13.02 2.88 16.44
N ASN A 472 -14.11 2.33 17.01
CA ASN A 472 -14.90 2.98 18.05
C ASN A 472 -14.61 2.44 19.45
N SER A 473 -13.60 1.59 19.61
CA SER A 473 -13.28 0.98 20.90
C SER A 473 -12.75 2.03 21.89
N GLU A 474 -13.34 2.11 23.07
CA GLU A 474 -12.84 2.96 24.16
C GLU A 474 -11.52 2.46 24.76
N LYS A 475 -11.10 1.23 24.41
CA LYS A 475 -9.84 0.64 24.87
C LYS A 475 -8.65 1.02 24.00
N ILE A 476 -8.90 1.54 22.79
CA ILE A 476 -7.86 1.91 21.84
C ILE A 476 -7.89 3.43 21.74
N GLU A 477 -6.90 4.06 22.36
CA GLU A 477 -6.73 5.49 22.28
C GLU A 477 -5.42 5.83 21.56
N ILE A 478 -5.52 6.80 20.65
CA ILE A 478 -4.42 7.32 19.84
C ILE A 478 -4.23 8.78 20.19
N CYS A 479 -2.97 9.18 20.31
CA CYS A 479 -2.60 10.57 20.56
C CYS A 479 -2.86 11.43 19.31
N LEU A 480 -3.63 12.49 19.45
CA LEU A 480 -3.98 13.43 18.37
C LEU A 480 -2.81 14.39 18.10
N ASP A 481 -1.81 13.89 17.38
CA ASP A 481 -0.51 14.53 17.13
C ASP A 481 -0.43 15.18 15.73
N ILE A 482 -1.48 15.91 15.35
CA ILE A 482 -1.57 16.65 14.08
C ILE A 482 -1.08 18.10 14.28
N GLU A 483 0.05 18.45 13.67
CA GLU A 483 0.72 19.76 13.84
C GLU A 483 -0.15 20.96 13.46
N TYR A 484 -1.02 20.81 12.45
CA TYR A 484 -1.96 21.87 12.07
C TYR A 484 -2.86 22.33 13.23
N MET A 485 -3.23 21.43 14.15
CA MET A 485 -4.01 21.81 15.34
C MET A 485 -3.20 22.59 16.36
N LYS A 486 -1.87 22.37 16.41
CA LYS A 486 -0.95 23.14 17.27
C LYS A 486 -0.85 24.59 16.78
N GLU A 487 -0.69 24.79 15.47
CA GLU A 487 -0.60 26.12 14.85
C GLU A 487 -1.88 26.95 15.07
N ASN A 488 -3.06 26.32 14.93
CA ASN A 488 -4.33 26.99 15.17
C ASN A 488 -4.59 27.33 16.65
N ARG A 489 -4.06 26.55 17.60
CA ARG A 489 -4.11 26.93 19.02
C ARG A 489 -3.24 28.12 19.38
N SER A 490 -2.11 28.29 18.69
CA SER A 490 -1.25 29.46 18.91
C SER A 490 -1.81 30.75 18.31
N ALA A 491 -2.83 30.66 17.45
CA ALA A 491 -3.53 31.80 16.86
C ALA A 491 -4.74 32.27 17.70
N GLU A 492 -4.69 32.14 19.04
CA GLU A 492 -5.68 32.72 19.95
C GLU A 492 -5.72 34.26 19.79
N CYS A 493 -6.59 34.74 18.91
CA CYS A 493 -6.81 36.16 18.67
C CYS A 493 -8.05 36.67 19.41
N SER A 494 -7.79 37.46 20.46
CA SER A 494 -8.65 38.47 21.10
C SER A 494 -9.99 38.05 21.74
N PRO A 495 -10.35 38.57 22.93
CA PRO A 495 -11.32 37.94 23.84
C PRO A 495 -12.75 38.47 23.70
N LYS A 496 -13.17 39.00 22.54
CA LYS A 496 -14.41 39.80 22.46
C LYS A 496 -15.70 39.05 22.12
N VAL A 497 -15.66 37.75 21.86
CA VAL A 497 -16.88 37.01 21.50
C VAL A 497 -16.99 35.67 22.22
N SER A 498 -18.12 35.45 22.88
CA SER A 498 -18.55 34.16 23.40
C SER A 498 -18.92 33.25 22.23
N PHE A 499 -18.01 32.32 21.93
CA PHE A 499 -18.34 31.20 21.05
C PHE A 499 -19.05 30.12 21.85
N PRO A 500 -19.76 29.21 21.18
CA PRO A 500 -20.36 28.07 21.84
C PRO A 500 -19.33 27.33 22.70
N ARG A 501 -19.74 26.80 23.87
CA ARG A 501 -18.89 25.99 24.77
C ARG A 501 -18.55 24.61 24.16
N ILE A 502 -18.17 24.55 22.88
CA ILE A 502 -17.62 23.36 22.24
C ILE A 502 -16.18 23.23 22.74
N LYS A 503 -15.88 22.14 23.44
CA LYS A 503 -14.50 21.84 23.83
C LYS A 503 -13.68 21.62 22.55
N PRO A 504 -12.71 22.48 22.20
CA PRO A 504 -11.92 22.29 21.00
C PRO A 504 -11.08 21.03 21.13
N LEU A 505 -10.89 20.30 20.02
CA LEU A 505 -10.02 19.14 19.98
C LEU A 505 -8.61 19.53 20.43
N SER A 506 -8.13 18.75 21.40
CA SER A 506 -6.80 18.63 21.96
C SER A 506 -5.65 18.33 21.00
N TYR A 507 -4.47 18.90 21.20
CA TYR A 507 -3.23 18.50 20.54
C TYR A 507 -2.60 17.67 21.62
N MET A 508 -2.28 16.42 21.29
CA MET A 508 -1.93 15.37 22.24
C MET A 508 -3.10 14.84 23.09
N GLU A 509 -4.36 15.12 22.74
CA GLU A 509 -5.50 14.46 23.39
C GLU A 509 -5.59 13.01 22.92
N MET A 510 -5.92 12.12 23.85
CA MET A 510 -6.12 10.70 23.58
C MET A 510 -7.53 10.53 23.02
N VAL A 511 -7.64 10.05 21.78
CA VAL A 511 -8.90 9.91 21.08
C VAL A 511 -9.05 8.53 20.44
N SER A 512 -10.28 8.14 20.12
CA SER A 512 -10.51 6.91 19.38
C SER A 512 -9.92 6.98 17.97
N PRO A 513 -9.57 5.84 17.34
CA PRO A 513 -9.08 5.80 15.97
C PRO A 513 -10.03 6.47 14.98
N ALA A 514 -11.34 6.31 15.16
CA ALA A 514 -12.36 7.02 14.38
C ALA A 514 -12.18 8.54 14.41
N VAL A 515 -12.04 9.12 15.61
CA VAL A 515 -11.86 10.57 15.79
C VAL A 515 -10.53 11.04 15.22
N TYR A 516 -9.44 10.28 15.41
CA TYR A 516 -8.14 10.60 14.82
C TYR A 516 -8.22 10.66 13.29
N VAL A 517 -8.83 9.64 12.67
CA VAL A 517 -8.94 9.53 11.21
C VAL A 517 -9.83 10.64 10.65
N THR A 518 -10.95 10.97 11.31
CA THR A 518 -11.77 12.14 10.97
C THR A 518 -10.96 13.44 11.05
N ALA A 519 -10.24 13.66 12.15
CA ALA A 519 -9.40 14.84 12.32
C ALA A 519 -8.30 14.96 11.26
N LEU A 520 -7.70 13.83 10.86
CA LEU A 520 -6.70 13.76 9.80
C LEU A 520 -7.30 14.14 8.44
N SER A 521 -8.45 13.58 8.06
CA SER A 521 -9.17 13.95 6.83
C SER A 521 -9.48 15.43 6.76
N LEU A 522 -10.02 16.00 7.84
CA LEU A 522 -10.35 17.42 7.90
C LEU A 522 -9.09 18.30 7.85
N SER A 523 -7.97 17.86 8.42
CA SER A 523 -6.68 18.56 8.33
C SER A 523 -6.10 18.55 6.92
N MET A 524 -6.20 17.41 6.21
CA MET A 524 -5.83 17.31 4.78
C MET A 524 -6.64 18.28 3.93
N VAL A 525 -7.95 18.31 4.14
CA VAL A 525 -8.85 19.27 3.47
C VAL A 525 -8.47 20.69 3.85
N ALA A 526 -8.21 21.00 5.11
CA ALA A 526 -7.90 22.35 5.58
C ALA A 526 -6.68 22.95 4.87
N GLN A 527 -5.59 22.19 4.76
CA GLN A 527 -4.33 22.68 4.18
C GLN A 527 -4.27 22.62 2.65
N TYR A 528 -5.20 21.92 2.00
CA TYR A 528 -5.30 21.92 0.55
C TYR A 528 -5.72 23.32 0.02
N THR A 529 -5.01 23.85 -0.97
CA THR A 529 -5.22 25.21 -1.49
C THR A 529 -6.07 25.27 -2.77
N GLY A 530 -6.43 24.12 -3.35
CA GLY A 530 -7.28 24.02 -4.53
C GLY A 530 -8.78 23.89 -4.21
N GLU A 531 -9.60 23.82 -5.27
CA GLU A 531 -11.04 23.55 -5.18
C GLU A 531 -11.29 22.05 -4.94
N LEU A 532 -12.29 21.74 -4.10
CA LEU A 532 -12.70 20.37 -3.80
C LEU A 532 -13.51 19.82 -4.98
N SER A 533 -13.18 18.62 -5.45
CA SER A 533 -13.95 17.94 -6.49
C SER A 533 -15.12 17.17 -5.88
N HIS A 534 -16.14 16.86 -6.68
CA HIS A 534 -17.26 16.00 -6.25
C HIS A 534 -16.81 14.60 -5.79
N GLY A 535 -15.68 14.09 -6.29
CA GLY A 535 -15.13 12.82 -5.81
C GLY A 535 -14.58 12.93 -4.37
N ASP A 536 -13.95 14.05 -4.04
CA ASP A 536 -13.43 14.32 -2.69
C ASP A 536 -14.58 14.43 -1.68
N THR A 537 -15.68 15.07 -2.09
CA THR A 537 -16.85 15.27 -1.25
C THR A 537 -17.54 13.95 -0.87
N GLU A 538 -17.73 13.04 -1.82
CA GLU A 538 -18.31 11.71 -1.57
C GLU A 538 -17.44 10.86 -0.63
N LYS A 539 -16.11 10.92 -0.79
CA LYS A 539 -15.17 10.19 0.07
C LYS A 539 -15.22 10.71 1.50
N LEU A 540 -15.23 12.02 1.67
CA LEU A 540 -15.39 12.66 2.98
C LEU A 540 -16.73 12.26 3.63
N ALA A 541 -17.83 12.29 2.88
CA ALA A 541 -19.12 11.83 3.36
C ALA A 541 -19.06 10.37 3.84
N PHE A 542 -18.43 9.48 3.07
CA PHE A 542 -18.25 8.08 3.44
C PHE A 542 -17.49 7.91 4.77
N ILE A 543 -16.35 8.59 4.93
CA ILE A 543 -15.50 8.54 6.14
C ILE A 543 -16.29 8.97 7.39
N LEU A 544 -17.10 10.02 7.24
CA LEU A 544 -17.92 10.57 8.33
C LEU A 544 -19.12 9.69 8.65
N SER A 545 -19.57 8.89 7.68
CA SER A 545 -20.73 8.01 7.80
C SER A 545 -20.44 6.67 8.50
N SER A 546 -19.18 6.26 8.58
CA SER A 546 -18.79 4.90 8.94
C SER A 546 -18.14 4.79 10.32
N SER A 547 -17.91 5.91 10.99
CA SER A 547 -17.44 5.96 12.39
C SER A 547 -18.61 6.16 13.36
N ASP A 548 -18.41 5.96 14.67
CA ASP A 548 -19.41 6.33 15.69
C ASP A 548 -19.83 7.79 15.46
N ILE A 549 -21.05 7.94 14.95
CA ILE A 549 -21.50 9.19 14.31
C ILE A 549 -21.42 10.32 15.32
N LEU A 550 -21.60 10.05 16.62
CA LEU A 550 -21.57 11.10 17.64
C LEU A 550 -20.15 11.63 17.92
N LYS A 551 -19.18 10.75 18.18
CA LYS A 551 -17.80 11.14 18.52
C LYS A 551 -17.12 11.80 17.32
N SER A 552 -17.34 11.27 16.11
CA SER A 552 -16.82 11.85 14.87
C SER A 552 -17.52 13.16 14.51
N LEU A 553 -18.84 13.28 14.71
CA LEU A 553 -19.55 14.55 14.51
C LEU A 553 -19.05 15.63 15.47
N HIS A 554 -18.81 15.29 16.74
CA HIS A 554 -18.20 16.23 17.69
C HIS A 554 -16.82 16.71 17.20
N ALA A 555 -16.01 15.79 16.66
CA ALA A 555 -14.71 16.13 16.07
C ALA A 555 -14.85 17.07 14.86
N VAL A 556 -15.81 16.80 13.96
CA VAL A 556 -16.12 17.65 12.80
C VAL A 556 -16.54 19.04 13.24
N VAL A 557 -17.51 19.15 14.14
CA VAL A 557 -18.00 20.43 14.67
C VAL A 557 -16.85 21.19 15.33
N SER A 558 -16.10 20.55 16.21
CA SER A 558 -14.94 21.18 16.88
C SER A 558 -13.92 21.71 15.87
N PHE A 559 -13.63 20.93 14.82
CA PHE A 559 -12.68 21.33 13.79
C PHE A 559 -13.21 22.50 12.95
N MET A 560 -14.47 22.46 12.54
CA MET A 560 -15.08 23.52 11.74
C MET A 560 -15.11 24.85 12.50
N TYR A 561 -15.50 24.84 13.78
CA TYR A 561 -15.45 26.06 14.59
C TYR A 561 -14.02 26.55 14.85
N MET A 562 -13.02 25.65 14.95
CA MET A 562 -11.60 26.05 15.00
C MET A 562 -11.17 26.85 13.77
N GLN A 563 -11.77 26.61 12.60
CA GLN A 563 -11.47 27.33 11.36
C GLN A 563 -12.06 28.74 11.34
N ILE A 564 -13.15 28.98 12.07
CA ILE A 564 -13.74 30.33 12.22
C ILE A 564 -12.85 31.21 13.11
N MET A 565 -12.16 30.62 14.09
CA MET A 565 -11.31 31.32 15.07
C MET A 565 -10.00 31.85 14.48
N CYS A 566 -9.58 31.34 13.33
CA CYS A 566 -8.36 31.77 12.65
C CYS A 566 -8.70 32.97 11.73
N PRO A 567 -7.83 33.98 11.57
CA PRO A 567 -8.08 35.08 10.63
C PRO A 567 -8.04 34.56 9.18
N MET A 568 -9.19 34.11 8.66
CA MET A 568 -9.31 33.41 7.38
C MET A 568 -9.54 34.33 6.18
N PHE A 569 -8.97 33.96 5.02
CA PHE A 569 -9.35 34.44 3.70
C PHE A 569 -10.73 33.91 3.27
N ASN A 570 -11.52 34.69 2.52
CA ASN A 570 -12.88 34.32 2.06
C ASN A 570 -12.94 32.96 1.32
N ARG A 571 -11.92 32.61 0.53
CA ARG A 571 -11.86 31.34 -0.22
C ARG A 571 -11.94 30.10 0.67
N GLN A 572 -11.37 30.16 1.88
CA GLN A 572 -11.32 29.02 2.78
C GLN A 572 -12.62 28.84 3.57
N ARG A 573 -13.41 29.91 3.69
CA ARG A 573 -14.75 29.86 4.32
C ARG A 573 -15.75 29.14 3.43
N LEU A 574 -15.77 29.48 2.14
CA LEU A 574 -16.58 28.79 1.13
C LEU A 574 -16.30 27.29 1.12
N LYS A 575 -15.02 26.92 1.22
CA LYS A 575 -14.59 25.53 1.32
C LYS A 575 -15.17 24.80 2.52
N TRP A 576 -15.23 25.43 3.69
CA TRP A 576 -15.83 24.82 4.88
C TRP A 576 -17.36 24.82 4.86
N LEU A 577 -17.97 25.77 4.15
CA LEU A 577 -19.40 25.73 3.85
C LEU A 577 -19.75 24.56 2.92
N MET A 578 -18.93 24.28 1.91
CA MET A 578 -19.06 23.08 1.08
C MET A 578 -18.99 21.80 1.94
N VAL A 579 -17.96 21.69 2.80
CA VAL A 579 -17.82 20.57 3.75
C VAL A 579 -19.06 20.44 4.63
N TRP A 580 -19.59 21.55 5.16
CA TRP A 580 -20.82 21.55 5.93
C TRP A 580 -21.99 20.99 5.13
N THR A 581 -22.22 21.49 3.91
CA THR A 581 -23.34 21.08 3.04
C THR A 581 -23.31 19.57 2.77
N ILE A 582 -22.14 19.01 2.50
CA ILE A 582 -21.96 17.57 2.24
C ILE A 582 -22.36 16.75 3.47
N VAL A 583 -21.82 17.13 4.63
CA VAL A 583 -22.10 16.44 5.90
C VAL A 583 -23.56 16.58 6.28
N ALA A 584 -24.15 17.76 6.07
CA ALA A 584 -25.53 18.04 6.39
C ALA A 584 -26.51 17.29 5.48
N LYS A 585 -26.27 17.20 4.16
CA LYS A 585 -27.06 16.35 3.25
C LYS A 585 -27.05 14.90 3.71
N HIS A 586 -25.88 14.37 4.06
CA HIS A 586 -25.75 12.99 4.52
C HIS A 586 -26.38 12.74 5.90
N LEU A 587 -26.27 13.71 6.80
CA LEU A 587 -26.94 13.65 8.11
C LEU A 587 -28.46 13.71 7.95
N ASN A 588 -29.00 14.56 7.06
CA ASN A 588 -30.45 14.65 6.82
C ASN A 588 -31.03 13.29 6.39
N GLU A 589 -30.30 12.49 5.60
CA GLU A 589 -30.71 11.13 5.23
C GLU A 589 -30.77 10.16 6.43
N ARG A 590 -29.96 10.39 7.47
CA ARG A 590 -29.76 9.49 8.63
C ARG A 590 -30.37 9.94 9.95
N ILE A 591 -30.58 11.24 10.15
CA ILE A 591 -31.14 11.87 11.37
C ILE A 591 -32.50 11.28 11.75
N ILE A 592 -33.17 10.60 10.82
CA ILE A 592 -34.52 10.08 10.93
C ILE A 592 -34.63 8.78 11.77
N SER A 593 -33.54 8.16 12.24
CA SER A 593 -33.65 6.87 12.97
C SER A 593 -32.73 6.59 14.17
N THR A 594 -31.63 7.33 14.40
CA THR A 594 -30.49 6.75 15.18
C THR A 594 -29.92 7.56 16.36
N PHE A 595 -30.30 8.82 16.57
CA PHE A 595 -29.66 9.66 17.60
C PHE A 595 -30.44 9.77 18.92
N GLY A 596 -29.74 9.56 20.04
CA GLY A 596 -30.25 9.78 21.41
C GLY A 596 -30.14 11.23 21.89
N SER A 597 -30.73 11.53 23.06
CA SER A 597 -30.86 12.89 23.61
C SER A 597 -29.54 13.63 23.85
N SER A 598 -28.45 12.92 24.20
CA SER A 598 -27.11 13.49 24.38
C SER A 598 -26.47 13.99 23.08
N SER A 599 -26.94 13.50 21.93
CA SER A 599 -26.40 13.84 20.61
C SER A 599 -26.99 15.15 20.05
N TYR A 600 -28.14 15.59 20.57
CA TYR A 600 -28.82 16.78 20.06
C TYR A 600 -28.06 18.07 20.30
N ALA A 601 -27.28 18.16 21.38
CA ALA A 601 -26.43 19.33 21.61
C ALA A 601 -25.45 19.51 20.44
N VAL A 602 -24.65 18.49 20.10
CA VAL A 602 -23.65 18.57 19.02
C VAL A 602 -24.31 18.83 17.66
N LEU A 603 -25.46 18.21 17.39
CA LEU A 603 -26.22 18.45 16.17
C LEU A 603 -26.71 19.91 16.06
N ARG A 604 -27.20 20.51 17.14
CA ARG A 604 -27.61 21.92 17.16
C ARG A 604 -26.42 22.83 16.82
N HIS A 605 -25.26 22.58 17.42
CA HIS A 605 -24.03 23.32 17.11
C HIS A 605 -23.61 23.17 15.65
N PHE A 606 -23.74 21.97 15.08
CA PHE A 606 -23.44 21.68 13.67
C PHE A 606 -24.36 22.48 12.73
N PHE A 607 -25.68 22.43 12.94
CA PHE A 607 -26.64 23.14 12.10
C PHE A 607 -26.59 24.66 12.29
N CYS A 608 -26.01 25.18 13.38
CA CYS A 608 -25.80 26.62 13.54
C CYS A 608 -24.55 27.15 12.81
N TYR A 609 -23.66 26.28 12.32
CA TYR A 609 -22.37 26.68 11.73
C TYR A 609 -22.46 27.66 10.55
N PRO A 610 -23.39 27.54 9.58
CA PRO A 610 -23.50 28.49 8.47
C PRO A 610 -23.79 29.92 8.95
N PHE A 611 -24.60 30.08 10.00
CA PHE A 611 -24.89 31.41 10.56
C PHE A 611 -23.63 32.09 11.09
N PHE A 612 -22.74 31.35 11.77
CA PHE A 612 -21.43 31.87 12.18
C PHE A 612 -20.52 32.16 10.98
N THR A 613 -20.54 31.34 9.93
CA THR A 613 -19.73 31.58 8.73
C THR A 613 -20.15 32.87 8.01
N PHE A 614 -21.45 33.17 7.96
CA PHE A 614 -21.97 34.39 7.36
C PHE A 614 -21.84 35.63 8.27
N LEU A 615 -21.75 35.42 9.59
CA LEU A 615 -21.68 36.48 10.61
C LEU A 615 -20.33 37.19 10.73
N TYR A 616 -19.25 36.56 10.30
CA TYR A 616 -17.91 37.14 10.46
C TYR A 616 -17.36 37.43 9.07
N PRO A 617 -17.33 38.69 8.59
CA PRO A 617 -16.64 39.03 7.34
C PRO A 617 -15.12 38.89 7.53
N GLY A 618 -14.39 38.64 6.45
CA GLY A 618 -12.94 38.47 6.47
C GLY A 618 -12.32 39.79 6.92
N GLY A 619 -11.29 39.74 7.77
CA GLY A 619 -10.59 40.97 8.13
C GLY A 619 -10.11 41.68 6.86
N LEU A 620 -10.53 42.93 6.67
CA LEU A 620 -10.00 43.84 5.65
C LEU A 620 -8.52 44.12 5.97
N SER A 621 -7.59 43.30 5.49
CA SER A 621 -6.18 43.66 5.50
C SER A 621 -5.90 44.62 4.34
N THR A 622 -5.64 45.88 4.67
CA THR A 622 -5.44 47.02 3.77
C THR A 622 -4.14 47.00 2.97
N ILE A 623 -3.45 45.85 2.84
CA ILE A 623 -2.12 45.79 2.23
C ILE A 623 -1.96 44.49 1.43
N TRP A 624 -2.47 44.44 0.20
CA TRP A 624 -1.78 43.76 -0.91
C TRP A 624 -2.30 44.23 -2.27
N ASN A 625 -1.36 44.43 -3.18
CA ASN A 625 -1.54 45.09 -4.46
C ASN A 625 -2.61 44.40 -5.32
N ALA A 626 -3.48 45.23 -5.88
CA ALA A 626 -4.45 44.87 -6.88
C ALA A 626 -3.73 44.32 -8.12
N GLU A 627 -3.63 43.01 -8.27
CA GLU A 627 -3.42 42.43 -9.62
C GLU A 627 -3.83 40.96 -9.83
N ASN A 628 -4.21 40.14 -8.83
CA ASN A 628 -4.47 38.70 -9.12
C ASN A 628 -5.49 37.92 -8.25
N SER A 629 -6.63 38.49 -7.81
CA SER A 629 -7.69 37.65 -7.20
C SER A 629 -9.11 38.23 -7.30
N SER A 630 -9.77 38.04 -8.44
CA SER A 630 -11.23 38.11 -8.52
C SER A 630 -11.81 36.72 -8.27
N CYS A 631 -12.22 36.43 -7.04
CA CYS A 631 -13.13 35.31 -6.81
C CYS A 631 -14.48 35.69 -7.45
N ALA A 632 -15.00 34.86 -8.36
CA ALA A 632 -16.27 35.16 -9.03
C ALA A 632 -17.41 35.12 -8.00
N PRO A 633 -18.27 36.14 -7.91
CA PRO A 633 -19.43 36.17 -6.98
C PRO A 633 -20.35 34.93 -7.11
N VAL A 634 -20.39 34.34 -8.30
CA VAL A 634 -21.25 33.21 -8.68
C VAL A 634 -20.99 31.93 -7.87
N ALA A 635 -19.74 31.64 -7.49
CA ALA A 635 -19.42 30.44 -6.70
C ALA A 635 -19.89 30.57 -5.24
N GLN A 636 -19.91 31.81 -4.72
CA GLN A 636 -20.42 32.12 -3.40
C GLN A 636 -21.95 32.10 -3.36
N ASP A 637 -22.61 32.54 -4.44
CA ASP A 637 -24.06 32.42 -4.62
C ASP A 637 -24.54 30.95 -4.57
N LEU A 638 -23.86 30.06 -5.32
CA LEU A 638 -24.25 28.65 -5.41
C LEU A 638 -24.15 27.90 -4.08
N GLU A 639 -23.06 28.11 -3.31
CA GLU A 639 -22.86 27.42 -2.03
C GLU A 639 -23.83 27.90 -0.95
N VAL A 640 -24.18 29.18 -0.97
CA VAL A 640 -25.23 29.73 -0.11
C VAL A 640 -26.59 29.12 -0.46
N GLU A 641 -26.93 29.01 -1.75
CA GLU A 641 -28.16 28.36 -2.20
C GLU A 641 -28.22 26.86 -1.82
N LEU A 642 -27.11 26.14 -1.95
CA LEU A 642 -27.01 24.74 -1.53
C LEU A 642 -27.17 24.58 -0.01
N ALA A 643 -26.60 25.49 0.79
CA ALA A 643 -26.79 25.49 2.23
C ALA A 643 -28.26 25.75 2.62
N ILE A 644 -28.93 26.64 1.87
CA ILE A 644 -30.37 26.91 2.01
C ILE A 644 -31.20 25.66 1.65
N GLU A 645 -30.86 24.96 0.58
CA GLU A 645 -31.52 23.71 0.17
C GLU A 645 -31.44 22.63 1.27
N VAL A 646 -30.31 22.54 1.97
CA VAL A 646 -30.13 21.61 3.11
C VAL A 646 -31.10 21.93 4.24
N TYR A 647 -31.30 23.20 4.60
CA TYR A 647 -32.28 23.58 5.62
C TYR A 647 -33.71 23.23 5.20
N LYS A 648 -34.04 23.44 3.93
CA LYS A 648 -35.33 23.03 3.37
C LYS A 648 -35.53 21.51 3.47
N SER A 649 -34.50 20.72 3.13
CA SER A 649 -34.53 19.26 3.24
C SER A 649 -34.69 18.79 4.70
N LEU A 650 -33.97 19.40 5.65
CA LEU A 650 -34.08 19.10 7.07
C LEU A 650 -35.53 19.28 7.55
N CYS A 651 -36.16 20.38 7.16
CA CYS A 651 -37.51 20.72 7.59
C CYS A 651 -38.62 19.94 6.86
N THR A 652 -38.39 19.46 5.64
CA THR A 652 -39.36 18.68 4.84
C THR A 652 -39.24 17.18 5.05
N SER A 653 -38.12 16.70 5.60
CA SER A 653 -37.94 15.29 5.92
C SER A 653 -38.95 14.83 6.99
N SER A 654 -39.82 13.88 6.63
CA SER A 654 -40.83 13.34 7.54
C SER A 654 -40.14 12.58 8.69
N CYS A 655 -40.19 13.16 9.90
CA CYS A 655 -39.65 12.51 11.08
C CYS A 655 -40.49 11.25 11.41
N LYS A 656 -39.90 10.07 11.24
CA LYS A 656 -40.58 8.78 11.48
C LYS A 656 -40.88 8.52 12.97
N SER A 657 -40.15 9.17 13.88
CA SER A 657 -40.39 9.11 15.33
C SER A 657 -40.92 10.45 15.84
N LYS A 658 -42.06 10.41 16.53
CA LYS A 658 -42.84 11.59 16.89
C LYS A 658 -42.26 12.43 18.05
N ALA A 659 -41.64 11.77 19.04
CA ALA A 659 -41.18 12.43 20.27
C ALA A 659 -39.74 12.95 20.18
N THR A 660 -38.86 12.25 19.46
CA THR A 660 -37.44 12.59 19.36
C THR A 660 -37.17 13.79 18.45
N SER A 661 -37.98 13.96 17.41
CA SER A 661 -37.92 15.13 16.51
C SER A 661 -38.31 16.41 17.23
N LYS A 662 -39.38 16.37 18.03
CA LYS A 662 -39.86 17.48 18.86
C LYS A 662 -38.74 18.07 19.74
N VAL A 663 -38.07 17.22 20.52
CA VAL A 663 -36.99 17.63 21.44
C VAL A 663 -35.77 18.20 20.71
N PHE A 664 -35.47 17.69 19.51
CA PHE A 664 -34.37 18.22 18.70
C PHE A 664 -34.69 19.63 18.18
N PHE A 665 -35.82 19.79 17.51
CA PHE A 665 -36.22 21.05 16.87
C PHE A 665 -36.46 22.17 17.90
N GLU A 666 -37.11 21.86 19.02
CA GLU A 666 -37.35 22.81 20.10
C GLU A 666 -36.04 23.47 20.57
N GLY A 667 -35.08 22.66 21.02
CA GLY A 667 -33.83 23.25 21.48
C GLY A 667 -32.88 23.66 20.37
N PHE A 668 -33.13 23.32 19.10
CA PHE A 668 -32.43 23.94 17.96
C PHE A 668 -32.91 25.38 17.76
N TYR A 669 -34.23 25.60 17.82
CA TYR A 669 -34.80 26.94 17.69
C TYR A 669 -34.44 27.84 18.86
N ASP A 670 -34.51 27.35 20.10
CA ASP A 670 -34.08 28.11 21.27
C ASP A 670 -32.60 28.51 21.17
N TYR A 671 -31.74 27.55 20.84
CA TYR A 671 -30.31 27.79 20.71
C TYR A 671 -29.98 28.79 19.58
N LEU A 672 -30.74 28.74 18.48
CA LEU A 672 -30.58 29.69 17.38
C LEU A 672 -31.09 31.10 17.75
N VAL A 673 -32.16 31.20 18.55
CA VAL A 673 -32.62 32.48 19.13
C VAL A 673 -31.58 33.07 20.06
N ASP A 674 -30.98 32.25 20.94
CA ASP A 674 -29.92 32.67 21.86
C ASP A 674 -28.69 33.20 21.11
N ILE A 675 -28.24 32.49 20.06
CA ILE A 675 -27.13 32.94 19.19
C ILE A 675 -27.46 34.27 18.52
N ILE A 676 -28.69 34.41 17.98
CA ILE A 676 -29.12 35.65 17.34
C ILE A 676 -29.04 36.78 18.36
N ASP A 677 -29.59 36.59 19.55
CA ASP A 677 -29.63 37.59 20.63
C ASP A 677 -28.22 37.98 21.13
N GLU A 678 -27.33 37.01 21.31
CA GLU A 678 -25.95 37.20 21.77
C GLU A 678 -25.09 37.95 20.75
N HIS A 679 -25.32 37.73 19.45
CA HIS A 679 -24.56 38.38 18.37
C HIS A 679 -25.31 39.51 17.67
N MET A 680 -26.45 40.00 18.20
CA MET A 680 -27.26 41.05 17.57
C MET A 680 -26.45 42.30 17.16
N ALA A 681 -25.47 42.69 17.97
CA ALA A 681 -24.62 43.85 17.69
C ALA A 681 -23.73 43.64 16.45
N LEU A 682 -23.20 42.43 16.26
CA LEU A 682 -22.40 42.06 15.08
C LEU A 682 -23.28 41.93 13.83
N PHE A 683 -24.46 41.32 13.99
CA PHE A 683 -25.48 41.27 12.96
C PHE A 683 -25.89 42.67 12.48
N GLN A 684 -26.09 43.61 13.40
CA GLN A 684 -26.41 45.01 13.07
C GLN A 684 -25.22 45.73 12.41
N ALA A 685 -24.00 45.50 12.90
CA ALA A 685 -22.78 46.10 12.34
C ALA A 685 -22.52 45.64 10.90
N ASN A 686 -22.65 44.34 10.59
CA ASN A 686 -22.48 43.82 9.23
C ASN A 686 -23.54 44.35 8.26
N VAL A 687 -24.80 44.47 8.71
CA VAL A 687 -25.89 45.05 7.91
C VAL A 687 -25.66 46.54 7.62
N GLN A 688 -24.95 47.25 8.50
CA GLN A 688 -24.69 48.69 8.37
C GLN A 688 -23.34 49.04 7.71
N HIS A 689 -22.32 48.18 7.74
CA HIS A 689 -20.94 48.54 7.35
C HIS A 689 -20.32 47.65 6.25
N CYS A 690 -20.92 46.52 5.85
CA CYS A 690 -20.42 45.73 4.72
C CYS A 690 -21.03 46.20 3.38
N PRO A 691 -20.23 46.72 2.43
CA PRO A 691 -20.73 47.11 1.10
C PRO A 691 -20.95 45.91 0.16
N GLU A 692 -20.51 44.71 0.53
CA GLU A 692 -20.76 43.49 -0.23
C GLU A 692 -22.24 43.07 -0.10
N LYS A 693 -23.00 43.34 -1.15
CA LYS A 693 -24.45 43.10 -1.32
C LYS A 693 -24.97 41.69 -0.94
N LEU A 694 -24.10 40.72 -0.66
CA LEU A 694 -24.42 39.29 -0.75
C LEU A 694 -24.51 38.59 0.62
N GLU A 695 -23.57 38.86 1.54
CA GLU A 695 -23.47 38.16 2.83
C GLU A 695 -24.68 38.47 3.74
N ASN A 696 -25.17 39.71 3.73
CA ASN A 696 -26.33 40.12 4.50
C ASN A 696 -27.65 39.49 4.01
N THR A 697 -27.74 39.18 2.71
CA THR A 697 -28.90 38.54 2.07
C THR A 697 -28.91 37.03 2.27
N ALA A 698 -27.73 36.40 2.36
CA ALA A 698 -27.56 34.98 2.64
C ALA A 698 -28.10 34.60 4.03
N ILE A 699 -27.77 35.38 5.07
CA ILE A 699 -28.25 35.16 6.45
C ILE A 699 -29.78 35.23 6.51
N LEU A 700 -30.35 36.30 5.95
CA LEU A 700 -31.81 36.51 5.91
C LEU A 700 -32.50 35.39 5.11
N SER A 701 -31.90 34.92 4.02
CA SER A 701 -32.47 33.83 3.21
C SER A 701 -32.40 32.48 3.92
N ALA A 702 -31.29 32.15 4.57
CA ALA A 702 -31.16 30.93 5.38
C ALA A 702 -32.12 30.93 6.58
N LEU A 703 -32.22 32.05 7.32
CA LEU A 703 -33.21 32.21 8.39
C LEU A 703 -34.64 32.11 7.86
N CYS A 704 -34.93 32.71 6.70
CA CYS A 704 -36.24 32.63 6.07
C CYS A 704 -36.62 31.19 5.75
N GLU A 705 -35.70 30.38 5.20
CA GLU A 705 -36.00 29.00 4.82
C GLU A 705 -36.09 28.06 6.03
N VAL A 706 -35.36 28.32 7.12
CA VAL A 706 -35.58 27.64 8.42
C VAL A 706 -36.98 27.96 8.97
N VAL A 707 -37.40 29.23 8.91
CA VAL A 707 -38.75 29.67 9.33
C VAL A 707 -39.83 29.09 8.41
N LEU A 708 -39.61 29.03 7.10
CA LEU A 708 -40.56 28.47 6.14
C LEU A 708 -40.69 26.96 6.27
N GLY A 709 -39.58 26.25 6.44
CA GLY A 709 -39.58 24.81 6.69
C GLY A 709 -40.33 24.43 7.97
N LEU A 710 -40.27 25.28 8.99
CA LEU A 710 -41.04 25.15 10.23
C LEU A 710 -42.56 25.27 9.98
N LEU A 711 -42.97 26.13 9.05
CA LEU A 711 -44.37 26.41 8.73
C LEU A 711 -44.99 25.45 7.71
N GLU A 712 -44.17 24.85 6.85
CA GLU A 712 -44.60 23.88 5.83
C GLU A 712 -44.62 22.44 6.35
N ASN A 713 -44.05 22.17 7.53
CA ASN A 713 -44.05 20.83 8.11
C ASN A 713 -45.34 20.56 8.91
N ASP A 714 -46.31 19.91 8.27
CA ASP A 714 -47.62 19.54 8.85
C ASP A 714 -47.51 18.79 10.19
N GLN A 715 -46.40 18.07 10.44
CA GLN A 715 -46.19 17.36 11.69
C GLN A 715 -45.82 18.31 12.84
N ILE A 716 -45.03 19.37 12.59
CA ILE A 716 -44.65 20.38 13.59
C ILE A 716 -45.86 21.19 14.04
N LEU A 717 -46.71 21.56 13.09
CA LEU A 717 -48.02 22.19 13.36
C LEU A 717 -48.96 21.25 14.11
N ALA A 718 -48.98 19.95 13.77
CA ALA A 718 -49.73 18.94 14.52
C ALA A 718 -49.18 18.75 15.95
N TYR A 719 -47.86 18.79 16.18
CA TYR A 719 -47.24 18.71 17.51
C TYR A 719 -47.56 19.92 18.39
N ALA A 720 -47.50 21.13 17.82
CA ALA A 720 -47.87 22.35 18.52
C ALA A 720 -49.37 22.30 18.92
N ASN A 721 -50.24 21.84 18.02
CA ASN A 721 -51.66 21.65 18.31
C ASN A 721 -51.92 20.53 19.35
N GLN A 722 -51.10 19.48 19.39
CA GLN A 722 -51.22 18.39 20.36
C GLN A 722 -50.75 18.80 21.77
N GLU A 723 -49.68 19.61 21.89
CA GLU A 723 -49.27 20.25 23.16
C GLU A 723 -50.35 21.16 23.73
N LEU A 724 -51.08 21.86 22.86
CA LEU A 724 -52.19 22.74 23.24
C LEU A 724 -53.39 21.95 23.83
N HIS A 725 -53.56 20.67 23.49
CA HIS A 725 -54.62 19.81 24.00
C HIS A 725 -54.24 18.99 25.25
N GLU A 726 -52.95 18.80 25.56
CA GLU A 726 -52.47 18.01 26.72
C GLU A 726 -52.40 18.81 28.04
N THR A 727 -52.88 20.06 28.06
CA THR A 727 -52.96 20.89 29.27
C THR A 727 -54.26 20.65 30.03
N ASN A 728 -54.48 19.45 30.56
CA ASN A 728 -55.38 19.19 31.68
C ASN A 728 -55.16 17.78 32.21
N GLU A 729 -54.18 17.64 33.10
CA GLU A 729 -54.29 17.05 34.44
C GLU A 729 -52.89 16.63 34.95
N ASP A 730 -52.54 17.18 36.11
CA ASP A 730 -51.48 16.78 37.04
C ASP A 730 -50.03 16.64 36.56
N PHE A 731 -49.28 17.75 36.51
CA PHE A 731 -47.84 17.73 36.84
C PHE A 731 -47.37 19.06 37.46
N ILE A 732 -47.15 19.06 38.78
CA ILE A 732 -46.50 20.14 39.52
C ILE A 732 -44.98 20.01 39.34
N GLY A 733 -44.34 21.04 38.79
CA GLY A 733 -42.91 21.31 39.04
C GLY A 733 -41.90 20.95 37.94
N CYS A 734 -42.11 21.36 36.70
CA CYS A 734 -41.05 21.67 35.74
C CYS A 734 -41.67 22.50 34.61
N ARG A 735 -41.11 23.67 34.25
CA ARG A 735 -41.57 24.43 33.08
C ARG A 735 -41.44 23.50 31.87
N GLN A 736 -42.55 22.99 31.34
CA GLN A 736 -42.55 22.35 30.03
C GLN A 736 -42.20 23.45 29.02
N PRO A 737 -41.02 23.39 28.38
CA PRO A 737 -40.79 24.24 27.23
C PRO A 737 -41.73 23.75 26.12
N SER A 738 -42.28 24.70 25.35
CA SER A 738 -43.18 24.40 24.25
C SER A 738 -42.46 24.68 22.95
N LEU A 739 -42.47 23.69 22.05
CA LEU A 739 -41.96 23.84 20.70
C LEU A 739 -42.61 25.06 20.04
N PHE A 740 -43.89 25.28 20.32
CA PHE A 740 -44.67 26.44 19.89
C PHE A 740 -44.07 27.80 20.29
N LEU A 741 -43.65 27.96 21.56
CA LEU A 741 -43.06 29.22 22.03
C LEU A 741 -41.70 29.49 21.37
N SER A 742 -40.89 28.45 21.24
CA SER A 742 -39.59 28.49 20.57
C SER A 742 -39.72 28.94 19.10
N CYS A 743 -40.73 28.40 18.40
CA CYS A 743 -41.11 28.80 17.04
C CYS A 743 -41.50 30.28 16.95
N LEU A 744 -42.38 30.76 17.84
CA LEU A 744 -42.82 32.16 17.85
C LEU A 744 -41.67 33.13 18.14
N ASN A 745 -40.78 32.77 19.05
CA ASN A 745 -39.60 33.55 19.37
C ASN A 745 -38.70 33.69 18.13
N LEU A 746 -38.47 32.60 17.39
CA LEU A 746 -37.69 32.63 16.17
C LEU A 746 -38.34 33.51 15.08
N VAL A 747 -39.64 33.39 14.86
CA VAL A 747 -40.40 34.22 13.91
C VAL A 747 -40.31 35.71 14.28
N ASN A 748 -40.43 36.04 15.57
CA ASN A 748 -40.30 37.41 16.05
C ASN A 748 -38.89 37.98 15.80
N ARG A 749 -37.83 37.18 16.05
CA ARG A 749 -36.44 37.58 15.77
C ARG A 749 -36.19 37.77 14.28
N PHE A 750 -36.70 36.88 13.43
CA PHE A 750 -36.64 37.02 11.97
C PHE A 750 -37.32 38.32 11.49
N MET A 751 -38.50 38.63 12.02
CA MET A 751 -39.23 39.87 11.68
C MET A 751 -38.45 41.12 12.08
N ARG A 752 -37.86 41.12 13.29
CA ARG A 752 -36.99 42.22 13.73
C ARG A 752 -35.79 42.38 12.80
N PHE A 753 -35.12 41.28 12.42
CA PHE A 753 -33.94 41.32 11.56
C PHE A 753 -34.26 41.77 10.14
N SER A 754 -35.40 41.32 9.58
CA SER A 754 -35.90 41.74 8.26
C SER A 754 -36.20 43.24 8.21
N ILE A 755 -36.73 43.82 9.29
CA ILE A 755 -36.97 45.27 9.40
C ILE A 755 -35.65 46.05 9.36
N PHE A 756 -34.60 45.56 10.00
CA PHE A 756 -33.28 46.20 9.96
C PHE A 756 -32.65 46.13 8.58
N GLY A 757 -32.70 44.96 7.93
CA GLY A 757 -32.20 44.79 6.57
C GLY A 757 -32.94 45.69 5.57
N PHE A 758 -34.27 45.76 5.66
CA PHE A 758 -35.10 46.56 4.74
C PHE A 758 -34.78 48.06 4.84
N LYS A 759 -34.43 48.54 6.04
CA LYS A 759 -33.96 49.91 6.27
C LYS A 759 -32.58 50.20 5.67
N ALA A 760 -31.70 49.19 5.58
CA ALA A 760 -30.33 49.35 5.10
C ALA A 760 -30.19 49.19 3.57
N ASN A 761 -30.99 48.31 2.93
CA ASN A 761 -30.95 48.11 1.47
C ASN A 761 -32.35 47.76 0.88
N PRO A 762 -33.16 48.78 0.55
CA PRO A 762 -34.55 48.59 0.12
C PRO A 762 -34.74 47.81 -1.19
N ALA A 763 -33.80 47.92 -2.13
CA ALA A 763 -33.96 47.39 -3.50
C ALA A 763 -33.55 45.91 -3.64
N GLY A 764 -32.45 45.48 -2.99
CA GLY A 764 -31.97 44.10 -3.07
C GLY A 764 -32.74 43.14 -2.15
N GLN A 765 -33.21 43.63 -1.00
CA GLN A 765 -33.95 42.80 -0.05
C GLN A 765 -35.43 42.69 -0.37
N HIS A 766 -35.97 43.50 -1.29
CA HIS A 766 -37.38 43.43 -1.68
C HIS A 766 -37.75 42.09 -2.34
N GLN A 767 -36.83 41.40 -3.03
CA GLN A 767 -37.09 40.07 -3.61
C GLN A 767 -37.12 38.96 -2.57
N VAL A 768 -36.17 38.96 -1.62
CA VAL A 768 -36.16 37.98 -0.51
C VAL A 768 -37.37 38.23 0.39
N THR A 769 -37.54 39.48 0.86
CA THR A 769 -38.70 39.84 1.67
C THR A 769 -40.03 39.67 0.93
N SER A 770 -40.16 39.90 -0.39
CA SER A 770 -41.43 39.61 -1.11
C SER A 770 -41.70 38.11 -1.29
N ARG A 771 -40.67 37.27 -1.50
CA ARG A 771 -40.82 35.80 -1.48
C ARG A 771 -41.22 35.33 -0.08
N SER A 772 -40.63 35.91 0.97
CA SER A 772 -41.08 35.71 2.35
C SER A 772 -42.51 36.19 2.52
N PHE A 773 -42.85 37.42 2.13
CA PHE A 773 -44.14 38.08 2.37
C PHE A 773 -45.31 37.39 1.64
N ASN A 774 -45.10 36.91 0.41
CA ASN A 774 -46.06 36.09 -0.32
C ASN A 774 -46.26 34.69 0.30
N ARG A 775 -45.31 34.20 1.09
CA ARG A 775 -45.48 33.02 1.93
C ARG A 775 -45.96 33.38 3.35
N PHE A 776 -45.77 34.62 3.81
CA PHE A 776 -46.32 35.17 5.06
C PHE A 776 -47.83 35.29 5.03
N THR A 777 -48.49 35.36 3.87
CA THR A 777 -49.96 35.28 3.79
C THR A 777 -50.47 33.89 4.20
N LYS A 778 -49.70 32.82 3.91
CA LYS A 778 -49.91 31.46 4.44
C LYS A 778 -49.56 31.36 5.94
N LEU A 779 -48.56 32.13 6.36
CA LEU A 779 -48.16 32.30 7.76
C LEU A 779 -49.23 33.07 8.54
N GLN A 780 -49.90 34.06 7.95
CA GLN A 780 -50.98 34.82 8.56
C GLN A 780 -52.19 33.92 8.81
N SER A 781 -52.51 32.98 7.91
CA SER A 781 -53.53 31.96 8.19
C SER A 781 -53.12 30.99 9.30
N CYS A 782 -51.85 30.55 9.36
CA CYS A 782 -51.37 29.66 10.43
C CYS A 782 -51.22 30.38 11.79
N LEU A 783 -50.72 31.62 11.79
CA LEU A 783 -50.61 32.47 12.98
C LEU A 783 -51.98 32.97 13.43
N LEU A 784 -52.94 33.23 12.53
CA LEU A 784 -54.34 33.49 12.91
C LEU A 784 -54.98 32.26 13.53
N VAL A 785 -54.69 31.05 13.03
CA VAL A 785 -55.13 29.80 13.65
C VAL A 785 -54.48 29.61 15.01
N LEU A 786 -53.18 29.83 15.15
CA LEU A 786 -52.45 29.70 16.42
C LEU A 786 -52.83 30.79 17.44
N ILE A 787 -53.03 32.03 17.00
CA ILE A 787 -53.55 33.14 17.81
C ILE A 787 -55.01 32.86 18.19
N ALA A 788 -55.85 32.39 17.26
CA ALA A 788 -57.24 32.03 17.55
C ALA A 788 -57.33 30.87 18.55
N ILE A 789 -56.46 29.87 18.46
CA ILE A 789 -56.38 28.76 19.44
C ILE A 789 -55.93 29.29 20.82
N SER A 790 -54.93 30.17 20.88
CA SER A 790 -54.49 30.78 22.14
C SER A 790 -55.50 31.75 22.76
N CYS A 791 -56.28 32.48 21.94
CA CYS A 791 -57.35 33.36 22.40
C CYS A 791 -58.60 32.57 22.84
N TYR A 792 -58.87 31.41 22.23
CA TYR A 792 -60.00 30.55 22.62
C TYR A 792 -59.81 30.00 24.05
N GLN A 793 -58.58 29.63 24.44
CA GLN A 793 -58.25 29.21 25.81
C GLN A 793 -58.22 30.34 26.86
N LEU A 794 -57.98 31.59 26.46
CA LEU A 794 -58.08 32.74 27.40
C LEU A 794 -59.54 33.15 27.67
N SER A 795 -60.49 32.58 26.94
CA SER A 795 -61.94 32.85 27.05
C SER A 795 -62.76 31.69 27.63
N THR A 796 -62.12 30.56 27.93
CA THR A 796 -62.66 29.41 28.67
C THR A 796 -61.94 29.26 29.99
#